data_AF-A0A972MZR5-F1
#
_entry.id   AF-A0A972MZR5-F1
#
_cell.length_a   1.000
_cell.length_b   1.000
_cell.length_c   1.000
_cell.angle_alpha   90.00
_cell.angle_beta   90.00
_cell.angle_gamma   90.00
#
_symmetry.space_group_name_H-M   'P 1'
#
loop_
_entity.id
_entity.type
_entity.pdbx_description
1 polymer ?
#
loop_
_entity_poly.entity_id
_entity_poly.type
_entity_poly.pdbx_seq_one_letter_code
_entity_poly.pdbx_strand_id
1 'polypeptide(L)'
;MEFHRREIRRLPGPKREKLGRAILNLRGKLVGRGLGGTYLVKYVRQGGLPDTEIKVGDLVIASRGKPRGNEIQGTVVEKTRFSLTVAYPKHPPAYALGRGVRIDLFANDITFQRMLDALKALKDHPRLLGLLLGRAKMDVRRREVIPFNRSLNESQMEAVGKALASEPTFLIHGPPGTGKTTTVVEAIYQHVKDGRKVLATADSNVATDNMVERLAAYGIDVVRVGNPSRITPAVVRHSLDYLLQQDEDYRRALKLYEEVDRLREEQRNFLAPTPRWRRGLSDEQIMRYAETGTPVRGVHPNAIRKMAAWLRLQKRIGALIERAKSYEAVAVERILRRADVVCATNSSAGSEMLRNFSFDVVFIDEATQSTEPSCLIPMVKGKTWIMAGDHKQLPPTVLSEEAAKSLSLTLFERLLEVYGEGIKSLLRIQYRMHEDIMEFPSRAFYGGQLVAHESVARHTLRDLGITPERTANLTPPYDMILNPDRPVIFVDTAGRFPERQRHGSTSYYNEGEARIVFAILKRLLLLGLQPQDVGVISPYDDQVAHIRERLADEGIPDEVEVKTVDGFQGREKEVIVVSFVRSNPRREIGFLADVRRLNVAITRPKRKLITVGDSRTLSIHPTYRDFIDYTRSKGGAITIG
;
A
#
# COMPACT_ATOMS: atom_id res chain seq x y z
N MET A 1 -15.04 11.05 -5.95
CA MET A 1 -15.09 12.52 -5.66
C MET A 1 -16.44 13.00 -5.12
N GLU A 2 -17.57 12.65 -5.73
CA GLU A 2 -18.87 13.18 -5.30
C GLU A 2 -19.29 12.78 -3.89
N PHE A 3 -18.95 11.58 -3.43
CA PHE A 3 -19.27 11.12 -2.07
C PHE A 3 -18.74 12.09 -1.01
N HIS A 4 -17.42 12.32 -0.95
CA HIS A 4 -16.83 13.22 0.04
C HIS A 4 -17.27 14.68 -0.15
N ARG A 5 -17.47 15.16 -1.38
CA ARG A 5 -18.04 16.51 -1.61
C ARG A 5 -19.47 16.62 -1.08
N ARG A 6 -20.33 15.63 -1.34
CA ARG A 6 -21.70 15.56 -0.81
C ARG A 6 -21.70 15.44 0.70
N GLU A 7 -20.79 14.65 1.25
CA GLU A 7 -20.66 14.43 2.69
C GLU A 7 -20.17 15.70 3.42
N ILE A 8 -19.15 16.39 2.93
CA ILE A 8 -18.69 17.70 3.45
C ILE A 8 -19.83 18.72 3.41
N ARG A 9 -20.68 18.67 2.38
CA ARG A 9 -21.87 19.53 2.26
C ARG A 9 -22.98 19.13 3.24
N ARG A 10 -23.23 17.84 3.46
CA ARG A 10 -24.35 17.32 4.27
C ARG A 10 -24.03 17.26 5.76
N LEU A 11 -22.83 16.85 6.16
CA LEU A 11 -22.48 16.62 7.55
C LEU A 11 -21.79 17.84 8.20
N PRO A 12 -22.19 18.26 9.40
CA PRO A 12 -21.47 19.26 10.20
C PRO A 12 -20.06 18.79 10.57
N GLY A 13 -19.15 19.75 10.79
CA GLY A 13 -17.77 19.49 11.18
C GLY A 13 -17.62 18.52 12.37
N PRO A 14 -18.32 18.73 13.50
CA PRO A 14 -18.22 17.83 14.65
C PRO A 14 -18.64 16.39 14.37
N LYS A 15 -19.65 16.17 13.50
CA LYS A 15 -20.05 14.81 13.09
C LYS A 15 -18.96 14.16 12.24
N ARG A 16 -18.33 14.91 11.34
CA ARG A 16 -17.21 14.40 10.53
C ARG A 16 -15.97 14.11 11.38
N GLU A 17 -15.69 14.91 12.40
CA GLU A 17 -14.61 14.63 13.36
C GLU A 17 -14.87 13.34 14.14
N LYS A 18 -16.10 13.09 14.60
CA LYS A 18 -16.47 11.81 15.22
C LYS A 18 -16.31 10.60 14.28
N LEU A 19 -16.56 10.79 12.99
CA LEU A 19 -16.31 9.78 11.95
C LEU A 19 -14.83 9.70 11.55
N GLY A 20 -13.94 10.49 12.15
CA GLY A 20 -12.52 10.54 11.81
C GLY A 20 -12.19 11.19 10.47
N ARG A 21 -13.12 11.87 9.81
CA ARG A 21 -12.98 12.44 8.44
C ARG A 21 -12.69 13.94 8.40
N ALA A 22 -12.59 14.58 9.57
CA ALA A 22 -12.20 15.97 9.72
C ALA A 22 -11.45 16.16 11.04
N ILE A 23 -10.57 17.15 11.10
CA ILE A 23 -9.94 17.61 12.34
C ILE A 23 -10.20 19.11 12.47
N LEU A 24 -10.80 19.50 13.59
CA LEU A 24 -11.22 20.86 13.86
C LEU A 24 -10.21 21.59 14.75
N ASN A 25 -10.32 22.92 14.77
CA ASN A 25 -9.62 23.81 15.71
C ASN A 25 -8.09 23.69 15.70
N LEU A 26 -7.52 23.45 14.51
CA LEU A 26 -6.08 23.38 14.31
C LEU A 26 -5.45 24.77 14.27
N ARG A 27 -4.17 24.83 14.64
CA ARG A 27 -3.29 25.97 14.43
C ARG A 27 -2.27 25.65 13.33
N GLY A 28 -2.40 26.28 12.16
CA GLY A 28 -1.49 26.11 11.03
C GLY A 28 -0.30 27.08 11.09
N LYS A 29 0.92 26.56 10.92
CA LYS A 29 2.16 27.33 10.77
C LYS A 29 2.93 26.84 9.54
N LEU A 30 3.36 27.75 8.68
CA LEU A 30 4.30 27.40 7.60
C LEU A 30 5.65 27.02 8.23
N VAL A 31 6.14 25.83 7.93
CA VAL A 31 7.37 25.27 8.54
C VAL A 31 8.52 25.10 7.55
N GLY A 32 8.26 25.17 6.24
CA GLY A 32 9.31 25.10 5.24
C GLY A 32 8.79 24.75 3.85
N ARG A 33 9.68 24.25 3.00
CA ARG A 33 9.40 23.74 1.66
C ARG A 33 9.68 22.24 1.56
N GLY A 34 8.91 21.54 0.73
CA GLY A 34 9.18 20.17 0.32
C GLY A 34 9.54 20.09 -1.17
N LEU A 35 9.69 18.87 -1.69
CA LEU A 35 9.91 18.60 -3.11
C LEU A 35 8.91 19.31 -4.02
N GLY A 36 9.37 19.69 -5.21
CA GLY A 36 8.63 20.49 -6.18
C GLY A 36 8.34 21.92 -5.72
N GLY A 37 9.08 22.41 -4.72
CA GLY A 37 8.85 23.71 -4.08
C GLY A 37 7.52 23.81 -3.33
N THR A 38 6.93 22.68 -2.91
CA THR A 38 5.66 22.66 -2.16
C THR A 38 5.81 23.34 -0.79
N TYR A 39 4.74 23.95 -0.28
CA TYR A 39 4.74 24.64 1.02
C TYR A 39 4.30 23.67 2.11
N LEU A 40 5.16 23.45 3.10
CA LEU A 40 4.86 22.58 4.23
C LEU A 40 4.21 23.38 5.35
N VAL A 41 2.96 23.06 5.68
CA VAL A 41 2.23 23.68 6.79
C VAL A 41 1.99 22.64 7.86
N LYS A 42 2.49 22.90 9.07
CA LYS A 42 2.27 22.07 10.25
C LYS A 42 1.03 22.57 10.99
N TYR A 43 0.04 21.71 11.12
CA TYR A 43 -1.19 21.91 11.86
C TYR A 43 -1.10 21.21 13.21
N VAL A 44 -1.27 21.97 14.29
CA VAL A 44 -1.16 21.46 15.67
C VAL A 44 -2.50 21.66 16.39
N ARG A 45 -2.93 20.68 17.19
CA ARG A 45 -4.09 20.78 18.09
C ARG A 45 -3.65 20.68 19.55
N GLN A 46 -4.16 21.56 20.40
CA GLN A 46 -3.98 21.43 21.85
C GLN A 46 -4.75 20.19 22.34
N GLY A 47 -4.09 19.32 23.11
CA GLY A 47 -4.67 18.05 23.59
C GLY A 47 -4.51 16.85 22.67
N GLY A 48 -3.86 17.00 21.51
CA GLY A 48 -3.65 15.91 20.55
C GLY A 48 -4.64 15.89 19.40
N LEU A 49 -4.31 15.15 18.34
CA LEU A 49 -5.24 14.87 17.25
C LEU A 49 -6.27 13.82 17.70
N PRO A 50 -7.54 13.94 17.26
CA PRO A 50 -8.54 12.91 17.52
C PRO A 50 -8.24 11.67 16.69
N ASP A 51 -8.90 10.55 17.02
CA ASP A 51 -8.90 9.38 16.16
C ASP A 51 -9.47 9.77 14.78
N THR A 52 -8.69 9.48 13.75
CA THR A 52 -8.97 9.98 12.40
C THR A 52 -8.48 9.02 11.33
N GLU A 53 -9.34 8.84 10.32
CA GLU A 53 -9.06 8.11 9.08
C GLU A 53 -8.01 8.80 8.21
N ILE A 54 -7.73 10.10 8.45
CA ILE A 54 -6.72 10.85 7.72
C ILE A 54 -5.34 10.25 7.99
N LYS A 55 -4.70 9.79 6.92
CA LYS A 55 -3.38 9.17 6.90
C LYS A 55 -2.41 10.01 6.08
N VAL A 56 -1.13 9.73 6.27
CA VAL A 56 -0.08 10.28 5.42
C VAL A 56 -0.38 9.93 3.96
N GLY A 57 -0.29 10.93 3.07
CA GLY A 57 -0.52 10.92 1.63
C GLY A 57 -1.98 11.05 1.21
N ASP A 58 -2.90 11.27 2.14
CA ASP A 58 -4.27 11.64 1.80
C ASP A 58 -4.33 13.09 1.30
N LEU A 59 -5.24 13.34 0.36
CA LEU A 59 -5.61 14.70 0.00
C LEU A 59 -6.51 15.27 1.07
N VAL A 60 -6.24 16.51 1.45
CA VAL A 60 -7.04 17.23 2.43
C VAL A 60 -7.34 18.64 1.95
N ILE A 61 -8.46 19.17 2.44
CA ILE A 61 -8.85 20.55 2.25
C ILE A 61 -8.64 21.31 3.55
N ALA A 62 -7.99 22.47 3.49
CA ALA A 62 -7.93 23.41 4.60
C ALA A 62 -8.99 24.49 4.48
N SER A 63 -9.80 24.68 5.51
CA SER A 63 -10.83 25.71 5.57
C SER A 63 -10.85 26.42 6.93
N ARG A 64 -11.55 27.56 6.99
CA ARG A 64 -12.09 28.10 8.24
C ARG A 64 -13.61 27.91 8.21
N GLY A 65 -14.12 27.04 9.07
CA GLY A 65 -15.53 26.66 9.06
C GLY A 65 -15.88 25.67 7.94
N LYS A 66 -17.10 25.74 7.39
CA LYS A 66 -17.60 24.77 6.41
C LYS A 66 -16.99 25.04 5.01
N PRO A 67 -16.35 24.04 4.38
CA PRO A 67 -15.79 24.20 3.04
C PRO A 67 -16.84 24.60 1.99
N ARG A 68 -16.51 25.53 1.10
CA ARG A 68 -17.35 26.09 0.04
C ARG A 68 -16.95 25.61 -1.37
N GLY A 69 -15.82 24.91 -1.49
CA GLY A 69 -15.36 24.24 -2.72
C GLY A 69 -14.21 24.94 -3.44
N ASN A 70 -13.75 26.09 -2.95
CA ASN A 70 -12.64 26.88 -3.50
C ASN A 70 -11.42 26.90 -2.56
N GLU A 71 -11.43 26.07 -1.53
CA GLU A 71 -10.34 25.95 -0.58
C GLU A 71 -9.10 25.29 -1.17
N ILE A 72 -7.94 25.62 -0.58
CA ILE A 72 -6.68 25.00 -0.97
C ILE A 72 -6.67 23.51 -0.62
N GLN A 73 -6.21 22.73 -1.58
CA GLN A 73 -5.99 21.29 -1.42
C GLN A 73 -4.50 21.04 -1.22
N GLY A 74 -4.18 20.13 -0.30
CA GLY A 74 -2.83 19.69 -0.03
C GLY A 74 -2.77 18.20 0.25
N THR A 75 -1.57 17.65 0.24
CA THR A 75 -1.31 16.24 0.56
C THR A 75 -0.73 16.15 1.96
N VAL A 76 -1.25 15.28 2.82
CA VAL A 76 -0.65 15.01 4.13
C VAL A 76 0.73 14.40 3.92
N VAL A 77 1.77 14.99 4.49
CA VAL A 77 3.15 14.47 4.41
C VAL A 77 3.69 14.05 5.76
N GLU A 78 3.00 14.30 6.86
CA GLU A 78 3.42 13.81 8.18
C GLU A 78 2.19 13.75 9.10
N LYS A 79 2.11 12.73 9.94
CA LYS A 79 1.11 12.65 11.00
C LYS A 79 1.79 12.13 12.27
N THR A 80 1.59 12.85 13.35
CA THR A 80 2.00 12.49 14.70
C THR A 80 0.77 12.49 15.60
N ARG A 81 0.92 12.09 16.87
CA ARG A 81 -0.18 12.17 17.85
C ARG A 81 -0.69 13.61 18.08
N PHE A 82 0.12 14.64 17.79
CA PHE A 82 -0.20 16.04 18.11
C PHE A 82 -0.30 16.96 16.90
N SER A 83 0.15 16.52 15.73
CA SER A 83 0.27 17.38 14.56
C SER A 83 0.14 16.65 13.23
N LEU A 84 -0.30 17.40 12.23
CA LEU A 84 -0.47 17.00 10.85
C LEU A 84 0.30 17.99 9.97
N THR A 85 1.27 17.52 9.19
CA THR A 85 1.97 18.37 8.20
C THR A 85 1.37 18.13 6.82
N VAL A 86 1.00 19.20 6.12
CA VAL A 86 0.38 19.14 4.79
C VAL A 86 1.24 19.92 3.80
N ALA A 87 1.57 19.30 2.67
CA ALA A 87 2.25 19.91 1.54
C ALA A 87 1.24 20.52 0.56
N TYR A 88 1.40 21.81 0.29
CA TYR A 88 0.57 22.55 -0.67
C TYR A 88 1.36 22.90 -1.94
N PRO A 89 0.80 22.69 -3.15
CA PRO A 89 1.48 23.04 -4.40
C PRO A 89 1.56 24.57 -4.63
N LYS A 90 0.74 25.34 -3.91
CA LYS A 90 0.69 26.80 -3.97
C LYS A 90 0.85 27.36 -2.56
N HIS A 91 1.20 28.64 -2.47
CA HIS A 91 1.31 29.29 -1.16
C HIS A 91 -0.01 29.17 -0.40
N PRO A 92 0.02 28.71 0.87
CA PRO A 92 -1.19 28.60 1.65
C PRO A 92 -1.79 29.99 1.87
N PRO A 93 -3.09 30.18 1.58
CA PRO A 93 -3.79 31.44 1.85
C PRO A 93 -3.92 31.65 3.36
N ALA A 94 -4.20 32.89 3.77
CA ALA A 94 -4.25 33.27 5.18
C ALA A 94 -5.24 32.44 6.02
N TYR A 95 -6.34 31.95 5.42
CA TYR A 95 -7.29 31.09 6.12
C TYR A 95 -6.73 29.70 6.46
N ALA A 96 -5.75 29.21 5.72
CA ALA A 96 -5.08 27.94 5.96
C ALA A 96 -3.95 28.06 7.00
N LEU A 97 -3.73 29.26 7.55
CA LEU A 97 -2.72 29.59 8.56
C LEU A 97 -3.38 30.19 9.82
N GLY A 98 -2.67 30.16 10.94
CA GLY A 98 -3.17 30.68 12.22
C GLY A 98 -4.14 29.72 12.91
N ARG A 99 -4.96 30.21 13.86
CA ARG A 99 -5.88 29.40 14.66
C ARG A 99 -7.22 29.17 13.96
N GLY A 100 -7.95 28.12 14.38
CA GLY A 100 -9.30 27.83 13.91
C GLY A 100 -9.35 27.17 12.54
N VAL A 101 -8.24 26.58 12.09
CA VAL A 101 -8.21 25.84 10.83
C VAL A 101 -8.91 24.50 11.01
N ARG A 102 -9.68 24.12 10.01
CA ARG A 102 -10.27 22.79 9.85
C ARG A 102 -9.60 22.10 8.68
N ILE A 103 -9.25 20.83 8.87
CA ILE A 103 -8.73 19.96 7.81
C ILE A 103 -9.76 18.86 7.56
N ASP A 104 -10.27 18.76 6.33
CA ASP A 104 -11.17 17.68 5.92
C ASP A 104 -10.45 16.68 5.02
N LEU A 105 -10.67 15.39 5.27
CA LEU A 105 -10.32 14.34 4.33
C LEU A 105 -11.03 14.60 3.00
N PHE A 106 -10.25 14.66 1.93
CA PHE A 106 -10.73 14.87 0.58
C PHE A 106 -10.39 13.65 -0.29
N ALA A 107 -11.21 13.42 -1.31
CA ALA A 107 -11.02 12.28 -2.20
C ALA A 107 -9.67 12.42 -2.93
N ASN A 108 -8.77 11.44 -2.76
CA ASN A 108 -7.56 11.34 -3.55
C ASN A 108 -7.88 10.77 -4.93
N ASP A 109 -8.02 11.63 -5.93
CA ASP A 109 -8.22 11.23 -7.33
C ASP A 109 -6.90 11.13 -8.10
N ILE A 110 -5.75 11.48 -7.51
CA ILE A 110 -4.45 11.44 -8.20
C ILE A 110 -4.15 10.05 -8.73
N THR A 111 -4.40 9.00 -7.93
CA THR A 111 -4.18 7.62 -8.38
C THR A 111 -5.08 7.28 -9.57
N PHE A 112 -6.36 7.64 -9.52
CA PHE A 112 -7.29 7.41 -10.64
C PHE A 112 -6.93 8.23 -11.88
N GLN A 113 -6.51 9.48 -11.70
CA GLN A 113 -6.06 10.33 -12.80
C GLN A 113 -4.83 9.75 -13.48
N ARG A 114 -3.86 9.24 -12.70
CA ARG A 114 -2.68 8.54 -13.25
C ARG A 114 -3.04 7.27 -14.01
N MET A 115 -4.00 6.48 -13.50
CA MET A 115 -4.53 5.31 -14.22
C MET A 115 -5.15 5.73 -15.57
N LEU A 116 -5.95 6.79 -15.59
CA LEU A 116 -6.56 7.33 -16.81
C LEU A 116 -5.52 7.90 -17.77
N ASP A 117 -4.50 8.58 -17.26
CA ASP A 117 -3.42 9.14 -18.07
C ASP A 117 -2.55 8.03 -18.68
N ALA A 118 -2.28 6.95 -17.94
CA ALA A 118 -1.61 5.76 -18.47
C ALA A 118 -2.43 5.09 -19.57
N LEU A 119 -3.75 4.95 -19.39
CA LEU A 119 -4.66 4.45 -20.43
C LEU A 119 -4.61 5.32 -21.69
N LYS A 120 -4.63 6.65 -21.55
CA LYS A 120 -4.53 7.58 -22.68
C LYS A 120 -3.17 7.49 -23.39
N ALA A 121 -2.10 7.25 -22.64
CA ALA A 121 -0.75 7.10 -23.18
C ALA A 121 -0.57 5.83 -24.01
N LEU A 122 -1.41 4.78 -23.83
CA LEU A 122 -1.29 3.52 -24.58
C LEU A 122 -1.24 3.70 -26.10
N LYS A 123 -1.90 4.73 -26.64
CA LYS A 123 -1.87 5.06 -28.08
C LYS A 123 -0.45 5.34 -28.60
N ASP A 124 0.43 5.82 -27.71
CA ASP A 124 1.82 6.16 -28.00
C ASP A 124 2.76 4.97 -27.74
N HIS A 125 2.21 3.82 -27.29
CA HIS A 125 2.96 2.60 -26.95
C HIS A 125 2.41 1.36 -27.69
N PRO A 126 2.64 1.24 -29.02
CA PRO A 126 2.05 0.17 -29.84
C PRO A 126 2.47 -1.25 -29.41
N ARG A 127 3.69 -1.43 -28.91
CA ARG A 127 4.18 -2.72 -28.38
C ARG A 127 3.38 -3.16 -27.15
N LEU A 128 3.12 -2.24 -26.23
CA LEU A 128 2.32 -2.48 -25.03
C LEU A 128 0.85 -2.73 -25.41
N LEU A 129 0.30 -1.90 -26.29
CA LEU A 129 -1.07 -2.07 -26.79
C LEU A 129 -1.25 -3.44 -27.47
N GLY A 130 -0.28 -3.85 -28.30
CA GLY A 130 -0.28 -5.18 -28.93
C GLY A 130 -0.26 -6.31 -27.90
N LEU A 131 0.55 -6.19 -26.84
CA LEU A 131 0.55 -7.14 -25.72
C LEU A 131 -0.83 -7.21 -25.06
N LEU A 132 -1.40 -6.07 -24.67
CA LEU A 132 -2.68 -6.02 -23.95
C LEU A 132 -3.84 -6.56 -24.79
N LEU A 133 -3.80 -6.39 -26.11
CA LEU A 133 -4.84 -6.86 -27.05
C LEU A 133 -4.66 -8.30 -27.55
N GLY A 134 -3.70 -9.06 -27.02
CA GLY A 134 -3.48 -10.45 -27.46
C GLY A 134 -2.81 -10.60 -28.81
N ARG A 135 -2.18 -9.54 -29.34
CA ARG A 135 -1.58 -9.51 -30.68
C ARG A 135 -0.06 -9.68 -30.67
N ALA A 136 0.57 -9.63 -29.51
CA ALA A 136 2.02 -9.79 -29.40
C ALA A 136 2.40 -11.28 -29.52
N LYS A 137 3.44 -11.58 -30.29
CA LYS A 137 4.05 -12.91 -30.28
C LYS A 137 4.90 -13.05 -29.01
N MET A 138 4.60 -14.07 -28.21
CA MET A 138 5.41 -14.38 -27.02
C MET A 138 6.65 -15.16 -27.44
N ASP A 139 7.80 -14.69 -26.98
CA ASP A 139 9.09 -15.34 -27.17
C ASP A 139 9.62 -15.73 -25.80
N VAL A 140 9.27 -16.93 -25.35
CA VAL A 140 9.67 -17.45 -24.04
C VAL A 140 10.96 -18.24 -24.21
N ARG A 141 12.04 -17.70 -23.66
CA ARG A 141 13.38 -18.29 -23.71
C ARG A 141 13.91 -18.46 -22.30
N ARG A 142 14.91 -19.33 -22.15
CA ARG A 142 15.67 -19.46 -20.92
C ARG A 142 17.14 -19.18 -21.22
N ARG A 143 17.76 -18.37 -20.38
CA ARG A 143 19.21 -18.17 -20.33
C ARG A 143 19.76 -18.82 -19.06
N GLU A 144 20.96 -19.38 -19.15
CA GLU A 144 21.72 -19.78 -17.96
C GLU A 144 22.27 -18.56 -17.23
N VAL A 145 22.15 -18.57 -15.91
CA VAL A 145 22.46 -17.43 -15.06
C VAL A 145 23.34 -17.92 -13.93
N ILE A 146 24.41 -17.17 -13.66
CA ILE A 146 25.21 -17.33 -12.45
C ILE A 146 24.61 -16.37 -11.43
N PRO A 147 23.83 -16.86 -10.44
CA PRO A 147 23.15 -15.97 -9.52
C PRO A 147 24.13 -15.29 -8.57
N PHE A 148 23.80 -14.06 -8.16
CA PHE A 148 24.45 -13.42 -7.03
C PHE A 148 24.09 -14.16 -5.73
N ASN A 149 22.80 -14.43 -5.52
CA ASN A 149 22.36 -15.23 -4.40
C ASN A 149 22.54 -16.73 -4.68
N ARG A 150 23.57 -17.32 -4.06
CA ARG A 150 23.88 -18.76 -4.19
C ARG A 150 22.89 -19.69 -3.51
N SER A 151 21.95 -19.17 -2.70
CA SER A 151 20.92 -19.97 -2.03
C SER A 151 19.66 -20.19 -2.87
N LEU A 152 19.60 -19.65 -4.10
CA LEU A 152 18.44 -19.84 -4.97
C LEU A 152 18.29 -21.30 -5.39
N ASN A 153 17.07 -21.83 -5.25
CA ASN A 153 16.76 -23.17 -5.71
C ASN A 153 16.51 -23.21 -7.23
N GLU A 154 16.41 -24.41 -7.79
CA GLU A 154 16.25 -24.65 -9.22
C GLU A 154 15.03 -23.90 -9.82
N SER A 155 13.88 -23.93 -9.15
CA SER A 155 12.66 -23.27 -9.66
C SER A 155 12.80 -21.74 -9.71
N GLN A 156 13.54 -21.17 -8.76
CA GLN A 156 13.84 -19.73 -8.75
C GLN A 156 14.86 -19.37 -9.84
N MET A 157 15.93 -20.16 -9.99
CA MET A 157 16.92 -19.97 -11.06
C MET A 157 16.30 -20.09 -12.46
N GLU A 158 15.39 -21.03 -12.65
CA GLU A 158 14.62 -21.17 -13.89
C GLU A 158 13.80 -19.91 -14.17
N ALA A 159 13.07 -19.41 -13.17
CA ALA A 159 12.27 -18.20 -13.28
C ALA A 159 13.14 -16.96 -13.59
N VAL A 160 14.30 -16.82 -12.95
CA VAL A 160 15.26 -15.73 -13.23
C VAL A 160 15.77 -15.83 -14.67
N GLY A 161 16.21 -17.01 -15.12
CA GLY A 161 16.71 -17.22 -16.48
C GLY A 161 15.67 -16.95 -17.56
N LYS A 162 14.40 -17.27 -17.29
CA LYS A 162 13.29 -16.95 -18.19
C LYS A 162 12.90 -15.48 -18.17
N ALA A 163 12.89 -14.85 -16.99
CA ALA A 163 12.61 -13.42 -16.84
C ALA A 163 13.65 -12.54 -17.55
N LEU A 164 14.90 -13.01 -17.70
CA LEU A 164 15.94 -12.27 -18.43
C LEU A 164 15.78 -12.35 -19.95
N ALA A 165 15.37 -13.51 -20.45
CA ALA A 165 15.43 -13.86 -21.87
C ALA A 165 14.08 -13.77 -22.60
N SER A 166 12.96 -13.71 -21.88
CA SER A 166 11.63 -13.69 -22.48
C SER A 166 11.18 -12.28 -22.88
N GLU A 167 10.51 -12.17 -24.03
CA GLU A 167 9.95 -10.92 -24.53
C GLU A 167 8.54 -11.12 -25.11
N PRO A 168 7.69 -10.07 -25.11
CA PRO A 168 7.86 -8.79 -24.43
C PRO A 168 7.50 -8.84 -22.93
N THR A 169 6.97 -9.96 -22.43
CA THR A 169 6.54 -10.11 -21.04
C THR A 169 6.89 -11.48 -20.47
N PHE A 170 7.01 -11.55 -19.14
CA PHE A 170 7.14 -12.82 -18.42
C PHE A 170 6.54 -12.72 -17.01
N LEU A 171 5.97 -13.83 -16.53
CA LEU A 171 5.26 -13.89 -15.25
C LEU A 171 5.98 -14.82 -14.26
N ILE A 172 6.26 -14.33 -13.06
CA ILE A 172 6.76 -15.14 -11.94
C ILE A 172 5.59 -15.42 -11.01
N HIS A 173 5.11 -16.67 -11.00
CA HIS A 173 4.07 -17.11 -10.08
C HIS A 173 4.73 -17.58 -8.78
N GLY A 174 4.61 -16.78 -7.72
CA GLY A 174 5.24 -17.03 -6.43
C GLY A 174 4.23 -17.33 -5.31
N PRO A 175 3.88 -18.61 -5.07
CA PRO A 175 3.06 -19.06 -3.94
C PRO A 175 3.61 -18.63 -2.57
N PRO A 176 2.82 -18.74 -1.48
CA PRO A 176 3.25 -18.39 -0.13
C PRO A 176 4.56 -19.07 0.28
N GLY A 177 5.51 -18.30 0.82
CA GLY A 177 6.77 -18.82 1.35
C GLY A 177 7.80 -19.22 0.30
N THR A 178 7.55 -19.03 -1.01
CA THR A 178 8.46 -19.50 -2.08
C THR A 178 9.61 -18.56 -2.43
N GLY A 179 9.76 -17.44 -1.71
CA GLY A 179 10.82 -16.47 -1.97
C GLY A 179 10.60 -15.64 -3.25
N LYS A 180 9.34 -15.30 -3.58
CA LYS A 180 8.97 -14.47 -4.74
C LYS A 180 9.82 -13.20 -4.85
N THR A 181 9.82 -12.36 -3.82
CA THR A 181 10.62 -11.12 -3.81
C THR A 181 12.13 -11.40 -3.90
N THR A 182 12.62 -12.52 -3.34
CA THR A 182 14.04 -12.91 -3.50
C THR A 182 14.36 -13.22 -4.96
N THR A 183 13.45 -13.90 -5.66
CA THR A 183 13.58 -14.22 -7.09
C THR A 183 13.50 -12.96 -7.96
N VAL A 184 12.58 -12.05 -7.63
CA VAL A 184 12.45 -10.75 -8.33
C VAL A 184 13.71 -9.90 -8.17
N VAL A 185 14.25 -9.81 -6.96
CA VAL A 185 15.49 -9.06 -6.68
C VAL A 185 16.67 -9.63 -7.46
N GLU A 186 16.83 -10.95 -7.52
CA GLU A 186 17.87 -11.57 -8.35
C GLU A 186 17.65 -11.26 -9.83
N ALA A 187 16.42 -11.37 -10.35
CA ALA A 187 16.13 -11.07 -11.74
C ALA A 187 16.48 -9.59 -12.08
N ILE A 188 16.13 -8.65 -11.19
CA ILE A 188 16.51 -7.24 -11.32
C ILE A 188 18.03 -7.08 -11.32
N TYR A 189 18.74 -7.70 -10.38
CA TYR A 189 20.21 -7.66 -10.31
C TYR A 189 20.85 -8.11 -11.63
N GLN A 190 20.34 -9.18 -12.23
CA GLN A 190 20.89 -9.71 -13.48
C GLN A 190 20.60 -8.78 -14.68
N HIS A 191 19.44 -8.13 -14.75
CA HIS A 191 19.18 -7.10 -15.78
C HIS A 191 20.10 -5.88 -15.60
N VAL A 192 20.34 -5.45 -14.35
CA VAL A 192 21.30 -4.37 -14.05
C VAL A 192 22.72 -4.76 -14.48
N LYS A 193 23.13 -6.00 -14.21
CA LYS A 193 24.42 -6.54 -14.65
C LYS A 193 24.57 -6.56 -16.18
N ASP A 194 23.47 -6.75 -16.91
CA ASP A 194 23.42 -6.63 -18.37
C ASP A 194 23.37 -5.15 -18.86
N GLY A 195 23.53 -4.18 -17.95
CA GLY A 195 23.53 -2.75 -18.25
C GLY A 195 22.15 -2.14 -18.50
N ARG A 196 21.07 -2.85 -18.17
CA ARG A 196 19.69 -2.38 -18.41
C ARG A 196 19.22 -1.46 -17.30
N LYS A 197 18.51 -0.40 -17.67
CA LYS A 197 17.88 0.51 -16.73
C LYS A 197 16.54 -0.05 -16.26
N VAL A 198 16.39 -0.25 -14.95
CA VAL A 198 15.20 -0.94 -14.40
C VAL A 198 14.30 0.01 -13.61
N LEU A 199 12.99 -0.09 -13.85
CA LEU A 199 11.94 0.42 -12.97
C LEU A 199 11.32 -0.76 -12.22
N ALA A 200 11.38 -0.76 -10.88
CA ALA A 200 10.77 -1.79 -10.04
C ALA A 200 9.62 -1.19 -9.22
N THR A 201 8.42 -1.73 -9.36
CA THR A 201 7.23 -1.20 -8.68
C THR A 201 6.41 -2.26 -7.98
N ALA A 202 5.56 -1.80 -7.06
CA ALA A 202 4.50 -2.58 -6.43
C ALA A 202 3.33 -1.63 -6.09
N ASP A 203 2.14 -2.16 -5.78
CA ASP A 203 1.03 -1.28 -5.39
C ASP A 203 1.23 -0.67 -3.99
N SER A 204 1.87 -1.41 -3.08
CA SER A 204 2.09 -1.00 -1.70
C SER A 204 3.49 -0.42 -1.45
N ASN A 205 3.58 0.52 -0.51
CA ASN A 205 4.89 1.07 -0.08
C ASN A 205 5.75 0.00 0.60
N VAL A 206 5.16 -0.89 1.40
CA VAL A 206 5.89 -1.95 2.10
C VAL A 206 6.58 -2.90 1.12
N ALA A 207 5.87 -3.35 0.08
CA ALA A 207 6.47 -4.20 -0.95
C ALA A 207 7.58 -3.46 -1.71
N THR A 208 7.37 -2.18 -2.01
CA THR A 208 8.40 -1.35 -2.68
C THR A 208 9.65 -1.20 -1.81
N ASP A 209 9.48 -0.90 -0.52
CA ASP A 209 10.58 -0.67 0.40
C ASP A 209 11.37 -1.96 0.66
N ASN A 210 10.69 -3.12 0.75
CA ASN A 210 11.33 -4.43 0.85
C ASN A 210 12.21 -4.74 -0.37
N MET A 211 11.80 -4.33 -1.57
CA MET A 211 12.66 -4.45 -2.77
C MET A 211 13.88 -3.54 -2.66
N VAL A 212 13.70 -2.28 -2.25
CA VAL A 212 14.80 -1.31 -2.09
C VAL A 212 15.86 -1.83 -1.12
N GLU A 213 15.44 -2.30 0.05
CA GLU A 213 16.34 -2.83 1.07
C GLU A 213 17.19 -3.98 0.54
N ARG A 214 16.57 -4.93 -0.17
CA ARG A 214 17.25 -6.11 -0.72
C ARG A 214 18.17 -5.76 -1.90
N LEU A 215 17.75 -4.86 -2.77
CA LEU A 215 18.57 -4.38 -3.89
C LEU A 215 19.79 -3.60 -3.39
N ALA A 216 19.60 -2.73 -2.39
CA ALA A 216 20.69 -2.01 -1.74
C ALA A 216 21.69 -2.97 -1.08
N ALA A 217 21.20 -4.05 -0.45
CA ALA A 217 22.06 -5.09 0.12
C ALA A 217 22.89 -5.85 -0.93
N TYR A 218 22.48 -5.85 -2.20
CA TYR A 218 23.25 -6.42 -3.32
C TYR A 218 24.28 -5.43 -3.89
N GLY A 219 24.38 -4.23 -3.31
CA GLY A 219 25.28 -3.17 -3.77
C GLY A 219 24.79 -2.43 -5.01
N ILE A 220 23.51 -2.56 -5.38
CA ILE A 220 22.91 -1.87 -6.52
C ILE A 220 22.62 -0.41 -6.14
N ASP A 221 22.92 0.55 -7.04
CA ASP A 221 22.54 1.95 -6.84
C ASP A 221 21.02 2.09 -7.05
N VAL A 222 20.26 2.13 -5.95
CA VAL A 222 18.80 2.16 -5.95
C VAL A 222 18.27 3.51 -5.49
N VAL A 223 17.30 4.06 -6.22
CA VAL A 223 16.59 5.30 -5.87
C VAL A 223 15.11 5.03 -5.64
N ARG A 224 14.62 5.31 -4.44
CA ARG A 224 13.22 5.18 -4.03
C ARG A 224 12.46 6.49 -4.27
N VAL A 225 11.53 6.48 -5.21
CA VAL A 225 10.65 7.63 -5.55
C VAL A 225 9.28 7.45 -4.89
N GLY A 226 8.92 8.37 -4.01
CA GLY A 226 7.66 8.34 -3.27
C GLY A 226 7.58 9.44 -2.21
N ASN A 227 6.48 9.48 -1.47
CA ASN A 227 6.34 10.42 -0.36
C ASN A 227 7.27 9.97 0.79
N PRO A 228 8.24 10.78 1.25
CA PRO A 228 9.24 10.40 2.25
C PRO A 228 8.66 9.82 3.55
N SER A 229 7.49 10.28 3.97
CA SER A 229 6.83 9.80 5.19
C SER A 229 6.11 8.47 5.06
N ARG A 230 6.01 7.94 3.84
CA ARG A 230 5.53 6.58 3.57
C ARG A 230 6.69 5.60 3.37
N ILE A 231 7.93 6.06 3.52
CA ILE A 231 9.14 5.27 3.36
C ILE A 231 9.62 4.82 4.74
N THR A 232 9.95 3.54 4.87
CA THR A 232 10.50 2.98 6.10
C THR A 232 11.88 3.60 6.43
N PRO A 233 12.22 3.79 7.72
CA PRO A 233 13.51 4.38 8.13
C PRO A 233 14.73 3.68 7.52
N ALA A 234 14.65 2.36 7.31
CA ALA A 234 15.71 1.54 6.72
C ALA A 234 16.11 2.00 5.31
N VAL A 235 15.16 2.51 4.51
CA VAL A 235 15.40 2.85 3.11
C VAL A 235 15.37 4.35 2.81
N VAL A 236 15.21 5.21 3.83
CA VAL A 236 15.20 6.68 3.69
C VAL A 236 16.46 7.19 2.99
N ARG A 237 17.63 6.60 3.25
CA ARG A 237 18.90 6.98 2.62
C ARG A 237 18.92 6.75 1.10
N HIS A 238 18.04 5.88 0.60
CA HIS A 238 17.86 5.61 -0.82
C HIS A 238 16.72 6.44 -1.42
N SER A 239 16.01 7.24 -0.64
CA SER A 239 14.92 8.07 -1.16
C SER A 239 15.44 9.21 -2.02
N LEU A 240 14.71 9.53 -3.09
CA LEU A 240 15.04 10.67 -3.96
C LEU A 240 15.17 11.98 -3.16
N ASP A 241 14.31 12.17 -2.15
CA ASP A 241 14.32 13.36 -1.29
C ASP A 241 15.64 13.48 -0.50
N TYR A 242 16.10 12.38 0.09
CA TYR A 242 17.37 12.35 0.83
C TYR A 242 18.57 12.63 -0.07
N LEU A 243 18.58 12.03 -1.27
CA LEU A 243 19.67 12.22 -2.23
C LEU A 243 19.71 13.65 -2.77
N LEU A 244 18.55 14.28 -3.00
CA LEU A 244 18.46 15.67 -3.44
C LEU A 244 19.04 16.65 -2.43
N GLN A 245 18.86 16.41 -1.12
CA GLN A 245 19.46 17.28 -0.09
C GLN A 245 20.99 17.31 -0.14
N GLN A 246 21.62 16.31 -0.76
CA GLN A 246 23.05 16.24 -0.96
C GLN A 246 23.52 16.90 -2.27
N ASP A 247 22.62 17.13 -3.23
CA ASP A 247 22.95 17.71 -4.54
C ASP A 247 23.10 19.24 -4.49
N GLU A 248 24.12 19.76 -5.17
CA GLU A 248 24.45 21.17 -5.17
C GLU A 248 23.40 22.04 -5.88
N ASP A 249 22.83 21.58 -6.99
CA ASP A 249 21.83 22.34 -7.73
C ASP A 249 20.51 22.36 -6.97
N TYR A 250 20.15 21.28 -6.28
CA TYR A 250 19.02 21.31 -5.37
C TYR A 250 19.22 22.30 -4.22
N ARG A 251 20.41 22.38 -3.63
CA ARG A 251 20.73 23.42 -2.62
C ARG A 251 20.66 24.84 -3.19
N ARG A 252 21.01 25.05 -4.47
CA ARG A 252 20.79 26.33 -5.16
C ARG A 252 19.30 26.63 -5.31
N ALA A 253 18.49 25.64 -5.67
CA ALA A 253 17.03 25.77 -5.75
C ALA A 253 16.43 26.19 -4.39
N LEU A 254 16.88 25.56 -3.29
CA LEU A 254 16.44 25.92 -1.93
C LEU A 254 16.74 27.39 -1.59
N LYS A 255 17.95 27.88 -1.87
CA LYS A 255 18.31 29.30 -1.66
C LYS A 255 17.41 30.26 -2.46
N LEU A 256 17.06 29.89 -3.69
CA LEU A 256 16.13 30.68 -4.51
C LEU A 256 14.71 30.66 -3.92
N TYR A 257 14.25 29.53 -3.37
CA TYR A 257 12.97 29.47 -2.67
C TYR A 257 12.94 30.32 -1.40
N GLU A 258 14.03 30.37 -0.64
CA GLU A 258 14.18 31.26 0.52
C GLU A 258 14.12 32.74 0.10
N GLU A 259 14.75 33.11 -1.03
CA GLU A 259 14.62 34.45 -1.61
C GLU A 259 13.18 34.75 -2.05
N VAL A 260 12.49 33.79 -2.67
CA VAL A 260 11.07 33.91 -3.04
C VAL A 260 10.20 34.15 -1.80
N ASP A 261 10.46 33.46 -0.70
CA ASP A 261 9.69 33.64 0.54
C ASP A 261 9.91 35.03 1.15
N ARG A 262 11.16 35.52 1.17
CA ARG A 262 11.48 36.91 1.58
C ARG A 262 10.78 37.95 0.70
N LEU A 263 10.87 37.81 -0.63
CA LEU A 263 10.23 38.74 -1.57
C LEU A 263 8.70 38.71 -1.45
N ARG A 264 8.11 37.59 -1.06
CA ARG A 264 6.67 37.51 -0.80
C ARG A 264 6.24 38.19 0.48
N GLU A 265 7.06 38.17 1.52
CA GLU A 265 6.82 38.97 2.72
C GLU A 265 6.89 40.46 2.38
N GLU A 266 7.89 40.88 1.61
CA GLU A 266 8.01 42.25 1.10
C GLU A 266 6.80 42.63 0.24
N GLN A 267 6.38 41.75 -0.68
CA GLN A 267 5.24 41.96 -1.56
C GLN A 267 3.93 42.23 -0.80
N ARG A 268 3.74 41.67 0.40
CA ARG A 268 2.54 41.93 1.23
C ARG A 268 2.44 43.37 1.71
N ASN A 269 3.54 44.12 1.72
CA ASN A 269 3.55 45.53 2.10
C ASN A 269 3.02 46.45 0.98
N PHE A 270 2.82 45.91 -0.23
CA PHE A 270 2.34 46.64 -1.39
C PHE A 270 0.86 46.32 -1.71
N LEU A 271 0.22 47.25 -2.45
CA LEU A 271 -1.18 47.12 -2.84
C LEU A 271 -1.34 46.13 -3.99
N ALA A 272 -2.01 44.99 -3.76
CA ALA A 272 -2.26 44.02 -4.81
C ALA A 272 -3.29 44.55 -5.86
N PRO A 273 -3.04 44.35 -7.16
CA PRO A 273 -3.88 44.81 -8.27
C PRO A 273 -5.14 43.93 -8.47
N THR A 274 -5.95 43.83 -7.42
CA THR A 274 -7.24 43.11 -7.47
C THR A 274 -8.23 43.85 -8.37
N PRO A 275 -9.30 43.20 -8.89
CA PRO A 275 -10.26 43.85 -9.81
C PRO A 275 -10.80 45.21 -9.30
N ARG A 276 -11.00 45.34 -7.98
CA ARG A 276 -11.40 46.58 -7.30
C ARG A 276 -10.41 47.73 -7.52
N TRP A 277 -9.11 47.45 -7.46
CA TRP A 277 -8.03 48.44 -7.58
C TRP A 277 -7.52 48.59 -9.02
N ARG A 278 -7.53 47.52 -9.80
CA ARG A 278 -7.09 47.50 -11.20
C ARG A 278 -7.95 48.37 -12.10
N ARG A 279 -9.27 48.48 -11.83
CA ARG A 279 -10.22 49.27 -12.65
C ARG A 279 -10.08 49.02 -14.17
N GLY A 280 -9.83 47.76 -14.54
CA GLY A 280 -9.63 47.33 -15.92
C GLY A 280 -8.33 47.77 -16.58
N LEU A 281 -7.32 48.22 -15.82
CA LEU A 281 -5.97 48.47 -16.32
C LEU A 281 -5.21 47.15 -16.51
N SER A 282 -4.44 47.04 -17.59
CA SER A 282 -3.47 45.96 -17.77
C SER A 282 -2.23 46.18 -16.91
N ASP A 283 -1.41 45.13 -16.76
CA ASP A 283 -0.16 45.23 -16.00
C ASP A 283 0.83 46.22 -16.62
N GLU A 284 0.90 46.26 -17.95
CA GLU A 284 1.70 47.23 -18.70
C GLU A 284 1.23 48.66 -18.46
N GLN A 285 -0.09 48.90 -18.45
CA GLN A 285 -0.67 50.20 -18.18
C GLN A 285 -0.37 50.66 -16.75
N ILE A 286 -0.52 49.78 -15.76
CA ILE A 286 -0.19 50.09 -14.35
C ILE A 286 1.28 50.47 -14.22
N MET A 287 2.17 49.73 -14.87
CA MET A 287 3.61 49.99 -14.85
C MET A 287 3.94 51.34 -15.49
N ARG A 288 3.37 51.64 -16.66
CA ARG A 288 3.54 52.91 -17.37
C ARG A 288 3.03 54.10 -16.56
N TYR A 289 1.80 54.03 -16.03
CA TYR A 289 1.21 55.13 -15.25
C TYR A 289 1.87 55.34 -13.88
N ALA A 290 2.49 54.31 -13.31
CA ALA A 290 3.30 54.46 -12.11
C ALA A 290 4.54 55.33 -12.36
N GLU A 291 5.11 55.28 -13.57
CA GLU A 291 6.27 56.07 -13.97
C GLU A 291 5.88 57.51 -14.33
N THR A 292 4.76 57.71 -15.04
CA THR A 292 4.29 59.06 -15.41
C THR A 292 3.61 59.82 -14.26
N GLY A 293 3.24 59.14 -13.18
CA GLY A 293 2.55 59.76 -12.04
C GLY A 293 1.12 60.22 -12.32
N THR A 294 0.53 59.78 -13.44
CA THR A 294 -0.79 60.24 -13.89
C THR A 294 -1.91 59.52 -13.11
N PRO A 295 -2.88 60.24 -12.52
CA PRO A 295 -4.08 59.62 -11.98
C PRO A 295 -4.93 59.05 -13.13
N VAL A 296 -5.39 57.81 -12.99
CA VAL A 296 -6.18 57.14 -14.04
C VAL A 296 -7.37 56.42 -13.43
N ARG A 297 -8.56 56.62 -14.02
CA ARG A 297 -9.81 55.93 -13.66
C ARG A 297 -10.15 55.95 -12.16
N GLY A 298 -9.90 57.08 -11.50
CA GLY A 298 -10.18 57.28 -10.07
C GLY A 298 -9.20 56.58 -9.12
N VAL A 299 -8.03 56.14 -9.62
CA VAL A 299 -6.96 55.56 -8.79
C VAL A 299 -5.84 56.58 -8.62
N HIS A 300 -5.52 56.90 -7.37
CA HIS A 300 -4.48 57.86 -7.03
C HIS A 300 -3.08 57.36 -7.47
N PRO A 301 -2.17 58.24 -7.94
CA PRO A 301 -0.84 57.84 -8.42
C PRO A 301 -0.03 57.00 -7.41
N ASN A 302 -0.14 57.28 -6.11
CA ASN A 302 0.50 56.48 -5.06
C ASN A 302 0.00 55.02 -5.03
N ALA A 303 -1.31 54.80 -5.24
CA ALA A 303 -1.88 53.46 -5.33
C ALA A 303 -1.40 52.74 -6.60
N ILE A 304 -1.30 53.45 -7.74
CA ILE A 304 -0.73 52.92 -8.98
C ILE A 304 0.74 52.52 -8.78
N ARG A 305 1.56 53.37 -8.14
CA ARG A 305 2.96 53.05 -7.79
C ARG A 305 3.07 51.82 -6.90
N LYS A 306 2.23 51.70 -5.86
CA LYS A 306 2.19 50.52 -5.00
C LYS A 306 1.79 49.25 -5.77
N MET A 307 0.83 49.34 -6.70
CA MET A 307 0.47 48.22 -7.57
C MET A 307 1.60 47.84 -8.53
N ALA A 308 2.30 48.82 -9.13
CA ALA A 308 3.44 48.56 -9.98
C ALA A 308 4.61 47.91 -9.22
N ALA A 309 4.90 48.36 -8.00
CA ALA A 309 5.89 47.71 -7.13
C ALA A 309 5.50 46.26 -6.82
N TRP A 310 4.22 46.02 -6.52
CA TRP A 310 3.68 44.67 -6.30
C TRP A 310 3.86 43.76 -7.54
N LEU A 311 3.58 44.29 -8.74
CA LEU A 311 3.74 43.59 -10.03
C LEU A 311 5.21 43.30 -10.37
N ARG A 312 6.13 44.25 -10.10
CA ARG A 312 7.59 44.03 -10.26
C ARG A 312 8.07 42.88 -9.39
N LEU A 313 7.67 42.86 -8.12
CA LEU A 313 7.98 41.77 -7.21
C LEU A 313 7.35 40.45 -7.69
N GLN A 314 6.11 40.47 -8.18
CA GLN A 314 5.46 39.27 -8.72
C GLN A 314 6.25 38.68 -9.90
N LYS A 315 6.70 39.53 -10.84
CA LYS A 315 7.50 39.11 -12.00
C LYS A 315 8.84 38.52 -11.56
N ARG A 316 9.53 39.16 -10.60
CA ARG A 316 10.79 38.66 -10.03
C ARG A 316 10.60 37.32 -9.31
N ILE A 317 9.57 37.20 -8.48
CA ILE A 317 9.20 35.95 -7.80
C ILE A 317 8.96 34.83 -8.82
N GLY A 318 8.21 35.12 -9.90
CA GLY A 318 7.96 34.16 -10.98
C GLY A 318 9.26 33.66 -11.62
N ALA A 319 10.15 34.58 -11.99
CA ALA A 319 11.44 34.23 -12.59
C ALA A 319 12.32 33.38 -11.66
N LEU A 320 12.37 33.70 -10.36
CA LEU A 320 13.11 32.91 -9.37
C LEU A 320 12.53 31.52 -9.17
N ILE A 321 11.19 31.38 -9.17
CA ILE A 321 10.53 30.07 -9.07
C ILE A 321 10.88 29.20 -10.28
N GLU A 322 10.82 29.74 -11.50
CA GLU A 322 11.16 28.96 -12.70
C GLU A 322 12.65 28.57 -12.72
N ARG A 323 13.54 29.47 -12.28
CA ARG A 323 14.96 29.14 -12.11
C ARG A 323 15.18 28.06 -11.05
N ALA A 324 14.48 28.12 -9.92
CA ALA A 324 14.56 27.11 -8.86
C ALA A 324 14.08 25.73 -9.36
N LYS A 325 12.94 25.68 -10.06
CA LYS A 325 12.43 24.46 -10.69
C LYS A 325 13.40 23.87 -11.71
N SER A 326 14.08 24.72 -12.48
CA SER A 326 15.10 24.27 -13.45
C SER A 326 16.28 23.58 -12.75
N TYR A 327 16.81 24.18 -11.68
CA TYR A 327 17.85 23.53 -10.86
C TYR A 327 17.37 22.22 -10.22
N GLU A 328 16.13 22.19 -9.71
CA GLU A 328 15.54 20.97 -9.16
C GLU A 328 15.40 19.86 -10.22
N ALA A 329 14.93 20.20 -11.43
CA ALA A 329 14.81 19.24 -12.53
C ALA A 329 16.16 18.64 -12.92
N VAL A 330 17.21 19.47 -13.00
CA VAL A 330 18.58 19.01 -13.29
C VAL A 330 19.09 18.06 -12.20
N ALA A 331 18.86 18.39 -10.92
CA ALA A 331 19.26 17.54 -9.81
C ALA A 331 18.53 16.19 -9.82
N VAL A 332 17.20 16.20 -10.01
CA VAL A 332 16.38 14.99 -10.12
C VAL A 332 16.84 14.13 -11.29
N GLU A 333 17.03 14.72 -12.46
CA GLU A 333 17.48 13.98 -13.64
C GLU A 333 18.85 13.34 -13.43
N ARG A 334 19.81 14.06 -12.83
CA ARG A 334 21.14 13.54 -12.54
C ARG A 334 21.09 12.31 -11.61
N ILE A 335 20.35 12.41 -10.51
CA ILE A 335 20.20 11.32 -9.54
C ILE A 335 19.52 10.12 -10.19
N LEU A 336 18.40 10.34 -10.89
CA LEU A 336 17.65 9.27 -11.53
C LEU A 336 18.41 8.62 -12.68
N ARG A 337 19.22 9.36 -13.45
CA ARG A 337 20.07 8.79 -14.51
C ARG A 337 21.17 7.90 -13.94
N ARG A 338 21.82 8.34 -12.87
CA ARG A 338 22.92 7.62 -12.22
C ARG A 338 22.51 6.28 -11.62
N ALA A 339 21.31 6.18 -11.04
CA ALA A 339 20.83 4.96 -10.41
C ALA A 339 20.93 3.74 -11.34
N ASP A 340 20.98 2.52 -10.85
CA ASP A 340 20.76 1.33 -11.66
C ASP A 340 19.26 1.01 -11.72
N VAL A 341 18.60 1.16 -10.56
CA VAL A 341 17.19 0.81 -10.36
C VAL A 341 16.45 1.99 -9.75
N VAL A 342 15.30 2.34 -10.32
CA VAL A 342 14.34 3.24 -9.70
C VAL A 342 13.20 2.40 -9.11
N CYS A 343 12.96 2.55 -7.81
CA CYS A 343 11.86 1.89 -7.12
C CYS A 343 10.74 2.88 -6.80
N ALA A 344 9.49 2.52 -7.11
CA ALA A 344 8.33 3.36 -6.82
C ALA A 344 7.07 2.53 -6.58
N THR A 345 6.04 3.08 -5.95
CA THR A 345 4.73 2.44 -6.08
C THR A 345 4.20 2.60 -7.51
N ASN A 346 3.28 1.74 -7.95
CA ASN A 346 2.63 1.87 -9.27
C ASN A 346 2.12 3.28 -9.51
N SER A 347 1.42 3.86 -8.53
CA SER A 347 0.97 5.26 -8.59
C SER A 347 2.14 6.26 -8.63
N SER A 348 3.18 6.09 -7.81
CA SER A 348 4.33 7.01 -7.81
C SER A 348 5.18 6.96 -9.10
N ALA A 349 5.12 5.88 -9.87
CA ALA A 349 5.73 5.80 -11.21
C ALA A 349 5.10 6.81 -12.20
N GLY A 350 3.86 7.23 -11.95
CA GLY A 350 3.17 8.29 -12.68
C GLY A 350 3.39 9.70 -12.10
N SER A 351 4.40 9.89 -11.26
CA SER A 351 4.74 11.22 -10.73
C SER A 351 5.42 12.10 -11.79
N GLU A 352 5.36 13.42 -11.59
CA GLU A 352 6.00 14.40 -12.48
C GLU A 352 7.52 14.17 -12.58
N MET A 353 8.14 13.70 -11.50
CA MET A 353 9.58 13.38 -11.44
C MET A 353 10.00 12.30 -12.44
N LEU A 354 9.11 11.36 -12.76
CA LEU A 354 9.37 10.24 -13.69
C LEU A 354 8.71 10.47 -15.06
N ARG A 355 8.14 11.66 -15.31
CA ARG A 355 7.37 11.94 -16.52
C ARG A 355 8.19 11.70 -17.80
N ASN A 356 9.43 12.19 -17.81
CA ASN A 356 10.31 12.17 -18.98
C ASN A 356 11.36 11.05 -18.92
N PHE A 357 11.17 10.07 -18.04
CA PHE A 357 12.12 8.97 -17.86
C PHE A 357 11.56 7.68 -18.47
N SER A 358 12.41 6.97 -19.21
CA SER A 358 12.09 5.66 -19.79
C SER A 358 13.05 4.61 -19.27
N PHE A 359 12.58 3.38 -19.18
CA PHE A 359 13.31 2.24 -18.65
C PHE A 359 13.35 1.14 -19.71
N ASP A 360 14.37 0.29 -19.64
CA ASP A 360 14.45 -0.86 -20.54
C ASP A 360 13.50 -1.96 -20.07
N VAL A 361 13.44 -2.17 -18.75
CA VAL A 361 12.64 -3.22 -18.13
C VAL A 361 11.85 -2.67 -16.95
N VAL A 362 10.59 -3.08 -16.88
CA VAL A 362 9.67 -2.74 -15.78
C VAL A 362 9.32 -4.02 -15.03
N PHE A 363 9.64 -4.06 -13.74
CA PHE A 363 9.23 -5.09 -12.81
C PHE A 363 8.03 -4.62 -12.00
N ILE A 364 7.01 -5.45 -11.86
CA ILE A 364 5.86 -5.20 -10.98
C ILE A 364 5.73 -6.37 -10.01
N ASP A 365 6.14 -6.20 -8.75
CA ASP A 365 5.91 -7.16 -7.67
C ASP A 365 4.50 -7.00 -7.10
N GLU A 366 3.95 -8.09 -6.57
CA GLU A 366 2.56 -8.19 -6.12
C GLU A 366 1.53 -7.72 -7.17
N ALA A 367 1.79 -8.00 -8.45
CA ALA A 367 0.95 -7.59 -9.58
C ALA A 367 -0.50 -8.10 -9.47
N THR A 368 -0.71 -9.23 -8.78
CA THR A 368 -2.04 -9.83 -8.55
C THR A 368 -2.84 -9.14 -7.45
N GLN A 369 -2.23 -8.18 -6.74
CA GLN A 369 -2.92 -7.29 -5.79
C GLN A 369 -3.21 -5.91 -6.41
N SER A 370 -2.85 -5.70 -7.67
CA SER A 370 -3.02 -4.46 -8.39
C SER A 370 -4.16 -4.58 -9.39
N THR A 371 -4.98 -3.54 -9.52
CA THR A 371 -5.91 -3.46 -10.66
C THR A 371 -5.10 -3.27 -11.95
N GLU A 372 -5.63 -3.78 -13.07
CA GLU A 372 -4.96 -3.60 -14.36
C GLU A 372 -4.60 -2.13 -14.67
N PRO A 373 -5.50 -1.14 -14.49
CA PRO A 373 -5.13 0.26 -14.69
C PRO A 373 -4.00 0.76 -13.79
N SER A 374 -3.81 0.19 -12.59
CA SER A 374 -2.67 0.50 -11.72
C SER A 374 -1.36 0.03 -12.36
N CYS A 375 -1.32 -1.22 -12.85
CA CYS A 375 -0.15 -1.80 -13.51
C CYS A 375 0.23 -1.04 -14.79
N LEU A 376 -0.73 -0.45 -15.50
CA LEU A 376 -0.44 0.32 -16.72
C LEU A 376 0.45 1.55 -16.45
N ILE A 377 0.38 2.15 -15.26
CA ILE A 377 1.15 3.36 -14.91
C ILE A 377 2.66 3.16 -15.06
N PRO A 378 3.28 2.13 -14.46
CA PRO A 378 4.68 1.83 -14.70
C PRO A 378 4.92 1.19 -16.08
N MET A 379 3.98 0.43 -16.64
CA MET A 379 4.22 -0.26 -17.92
C MET A 379 4.45 0.71 -19.10
N VAL A 380 3.76 1.84 -19.15
CA VAL A 380 4.00 2.87 -20.19
C VAL A 380 5.39 3.52 -20.11
N LYS A 381 6.19 3.19 -19.09
CA LYS A 381 7.56 3.68 -18.92
C LYS A 381 8.63 2.72 -19.47
N GLY A 382 8.26 1.52 -19.89
CA GLY A 382 9.23 0.50 -20.32
C GLY A 382 8.90 -0.21 -21.62
N LYS A 383 9.80 -1.12 -21.99
CA LYS A 383 9.74 -1.89 -23.26
C LYS A 383 9.54 -3.39 -23.04
N THR A 384 10.04 -3.90 -21.92
CA THR A 384 9.88 -5.29 -21.46
C THR A 384 9.26 -5.27 -20.06
N TRP A 385 8.30 -6.17 -19.82
CA TRP A 385 7.52 -6.18 -18.57
C TRP A 385 7.63 -7.51 -17.86
N ILE A 386 8.02 -7.49 -16.60
CA ILE A 386 8.10 -8.70 -15.77
C ILE A 386 7.19 -8.49 -14.57
N MET A 387 6.29 -9.42 -14.34
CA MET A 387 5.33 -9.33 -13.26
C MET A 387 5.49 -10.51 -12.32
N ALA A 388 5.48 -10.24 -11.02
CA ALA A 388 5.49 -11.27 -10.00
C ALA A 388 4.21 -11.17 -9.18
N GLY A 389 3.60 -12.31 -8.88
CA GLY A 389 2.36 -12.34 -8.11
C GLY A 389 1.90 -13.75 -7.82
N ASP A 390 0.73 -13.83 -7.19
CA ASP A 390 0.01 -15.06 -6.97
C ASP A 390 -1.50 -14.84 -7.12
N HIS A 391 -2.04 -15.26 -8.27
CA HIS A 391 -3.45 -15.11 -8.61
C HIS A 391 -4.36 -16.10 -7.87
N LYS A 392 -3.77 -17.03 -7.08
CA LYS A 392 -4.50 -17.91 -6.15
C LYS A 392 -4.67 -17.28 -4.76
N GLN A 393 -4.10 -16.10 -4.53
CA GLN A 393 -4.32 -15.28 -3.33
C GLN A 393 -5.28 -14.12 -3.63
N LEU A 394 -5.43 -13.19 -2.68
CA LEU A 394 -6.40 -12.10 -2.76
C LEU A 394 -6.22 -11.21 -4.01
N PRO A 395 -7.31 -10.88 -4.72
CA PRO A 395 -7.32 -9.89 -5.78
C PRO A 395 -7.20 -8.46 -5.21
N PRO A 396 -7.04 -7.42 -6.05
CA PRO A 396 -7.14 -6.03 -5.60
C PRO A 396 -8.48 -5.73 -4.92
N THR A 397 -8.45 -4.93 -3.86
CA THR A 397 -9.67 -4.47 -3.18
C THR A 397 -10.39 -3.41 -4.02
N VAL A 398 -11.60 -3.74 -4.49
CA VAL A 398 -12.48 -2.81 -5.22
C VAL A 398 -13.73 -2.53 -4.40
N LEU A 399 -13.91 -1.27 -3.96
CA LEU A 399 -14.99 -0.89 -3.05
C LEU A 399 -16.39 -0.96 -3.68
N SER A 400 -16.50 -0.76 -4.99
CA SER A 400 -17.77 -0.84 -5.71
C SER A 400 -17.98 -2.28 -6.18
N GLU A 401 -19.05 -2.93 -5.72
CA GLU A 401 -19.40 -4.30 -6.14
C GLU A 401 -19.61 -4.41 -7.66
N GLU A 402 -20.21 -3.37 -8.27
CA GLU A 402 -20.38 -3.32 -9.72
C GLU A 402 -19.03 -3.25 -10.44
N ALA A 403 -18.14 -2.35 -10.02
CA ALA A 403 -16.81 -2.22 -10.62
C ALA A 403 -15.93 -3.44 -10.34
N ALA A 404 -16.13 -4.12 -9.21
CA ALA A 404 -15.38 -5.32 -8.82
C ALA A 404 -15.59 -6.46 -9.84
N LYS A 405 -16.73 -6.52 -10.53
CA LYS A 405 -16.98 -7.51 -11.60
C LYS A 405 -15.94 -7.45 -12.73
N SER A 406 -15.36 -6.28 -12.97
CA SER A 406 -14.37 -6.07 -14.05
C SER A 406 -12.97 -5.76 -13.52
N LEU A 407 -12.85 -5.00 -12.44
CA LEU A 407 -11.56 -4.52 -11.92
C LEU A 407 -10.86 -5.52 -10.99
N SER A 408 -11.53 -6.61 -10.59
CA SER A 408 -10.90 -7.68 -9.80
C SER A 408 -10.06 -8.64 -10.63
N LEU A 409 -10.33 -8.75 -11.94
CA LEU A 409 -9.48 -9.50 -12.85
C LEU A 409 -8.17 -8.73 -13.03
N THR A 410 -7.07 -9.29 -12.52
CA THR A 410 -5.77 -8.63 -12.60
C THR A 410 -5.17 -8.77 -13.99
N LEU A 411 -4.26 -7.85 -14.35
CA LEU A 411 -3.51 -7.97 -15.60
C LEU A 411 -2.72 -9.29 -15.66
N PHE A 412 -2.22 -9.77 -14.52
CA PHE A 412 -1.53 -11.04 -14.42
C PHE A 412 -2.42 -12.21 -14.85
N GLU A 413 -3.66 -12.28 -14.32
CA GLU A 413 -4.64 -13.31 -14.69
C GLU A 413 -5.03 -13.21 -16.16
N ARG A 414 -5.36 -11.99 -16.63
CA ARG A 414 -5.79 -11.77 -18.00
C ARG A 414 -4.72 -12.16 -19.03
N LEU A 415 -3.43 -11.90 -18.75
CA LEU A 415 -2.36 -12.32 -19.64
C LEU A 415 -2.20 -13.85 -19.71
N LEU A 416 -2.46 -14.56 -18.60
CA LEU A 416 -2.50 -16.03 -18.62
C LEU A 416 -3.68 -16.56 -19.44
N GLU A 417 -4.85 -15.92 -19.35
CA GLU A 417 -6.01 -16.29 -20.18
C GLU A 417 -5.74 -16.11 -21.67
N VAL A 418 -5.03 -15.04 -22.05
CA VAL A 418 -4.77 -14.68 -23.44
C VAL A 418 -3.60 -15.46 -24.05
N TYR A 419 -2.51 -15.63 -23.32
CA TYR A 419 -1.26 -16.21 -23.85
C TYR A 419 -0.93 -17.61 -23.30
N GLY A 420 -1.73 -18.12 -22.36
CA GLY A 420 -1.57 -19.44 -21.77
C GLY A 420 -0.46 -19.55 -20.72
N GLU A 421 -0.29 -20.75 -20.17
CA GLU A 421 0.62 -21.01 -19.04
C GLU A 421 2.11 -20.97 -19.42
N GLY A 422 2.45 -20.92 -20.72
CA GLY A 422 3.83 -20.89 -21.20
C GLY A 422 4.59 -19.61 -20.82
N ILE A 423 3.88 -18.51 -20.54
CA ILE A 423 4.49 -17.22 -20.19
C ILE A 423 4.78 -17.06 -18.69
N LYS A 424 4.59 -18.11 -17.89
CA LYS A 424 4.88 -18.08 -16.45
C LYS A 424 5.89 -19.12 -15.99
N SER A 425 6.41 -18.93 -14.79
CA SER A 425 7.06 -19.99 -14.03
C SER A 425 6.59 -20.00 -12.59
N LEU A 426 6.25 -21.20 -12.10
CA LEU A 426 5.82 -21.44 -10.73
C LEU A 426 7.05 -21.69 -9.86
N LEU A 427 7.19 -20.90 -8.78
CA LEU A 427 8.16 -21.19 -7.73
C LEU A 427 7.62 -22.35 -6.88
N ARG A 428 8.39 -23.43 -6.77
CA ARG A 428 7.91 -24.71 -6.25
C ARG A 428 8.29 -24.95 -4.78
N ILE A 429 9.46 -24.49 -4.36
CA ILE A 429 9.98 -24.77 -3.01
C ILE A 429 9.59 -23.63 -2.07
N GLN A 430 8.91 -23.97 -0.96
CA GLN A 430 8.48 -23.02 0.08
C GLN A 430 9.28 -23.20 1.38
N TYR A 431 9.52 -22.08 2.07
CA TYR A 431 10.39 -21.97 3.24
C TYR A 431 9.65 -21.46 4.50
N ARG A 432 8.33 -21.66 4.57
CA ARG A 432 7.48 -21.14 5.66
C ARG A 432 6.79 -22.26 6.43
N MET A 433 6.01 -23.07 5.74
CA MET A 433 5.02 -23.97 6.33
C MET A 433 5.61 -25.34 6.60
N HIS A 434 5.17 -25.98 7.68
CA HIS A 434 5.28 -27.43 7.84
C HIS A 434 4.63 -28.14 6.64
N GLU A 435 5.13 -29.32 6.25
CA GLU A 435 4.63 -30.03 5.07
C GLU A 435 3.12 -30.33 5.15
N ASP A 436 2.61 -30.74 6.32
CA ASP A 436 1.18 -30.97 6.55
C ASP A 436 0.32 -29.71 6.42
N ILE A 437 0.87 -28.54 6.73
CA ILE A 437 0.15 -27.27 6.52
C ILE A 437 0.13 -26.96 5.02
N MET A 438 1.25 -27.18 4.32
CA MET A 438 1.41 -26.87 2.90
C MET A 438 0.63 -27.82 1.97
N GLU A 439 0.50 -29.10 2.32
CA GLU A 439 -0.03 -30.15 1.44
C GLU A 439 -1.43 -29.83 0.92
N PHE A 440 -2.35 -29.37 1.78
CA PHE A 440 -3.70 -29.00 1.34
C PHE A 440 -3.69 -27.80 0.37
N PRO A 441 -3.11 -26.63 0.72
CA PRO A 441 -2.99 -25.52 -0.23
C PRO A 441 -2.34 -25.93 -1.55
N SER A 442 -1.27 -26.73 -1.49
CA SER A 442 -0.55 -27.23 -2.66
C SER A 442 -1.51 -27.96 -3.61
N ARG A 443 -2.27 -28.95 -3.10
CA ARG A 443 -3.24 -29.70 -3.90
C ARG A 443 -4.41 -28.85 -4.38
N ALA A 444 -5.03 -28.08 -3.49
CA ALA A 444 -6.27 -27.36 -3.77
C ALA A 444 -6.07 -26.16 -4.72
N PHE A 445 -4.92 -25.47 -4.65
CA PHE A 445 -4.71 -24.21 -5.36
C PHE A 445 -3.56 -24.23 -6.37
N TYR A 446 -2.58 -25.13 -6.20
CA TYR A 446 -1.33 -25.13 -6.97
C TYR A 446 -1.02 -26.49 -7.63
N GLY A 447 -2.04 -27.35 -7.83
CA GLY A 447 -1.91 -28.62 -8.55
C GLY A 447 -0.97 -29.64 -7.90
N GLY A 448 -0.72 -29.52 -6.59
CA GLY A 448 0.16 -30.40 -5.84
C GLY A 448 1.65 -30.16 -6.07
N GLN A 449 2.03 -29.05 -6.70
CA GLN A 449 3.41 -28.79 -7.14
C GLN A 449 4.32 -28.13 -6.09
N LEU A 450 3.78 -27.72 -4.94
CA LEU A 450 4.59 -27.11 -3.87
C LEU A 450 5.30 -28.17 -3.04
N VAL A 451 6.56 -27.88 -2.70
CA VAL A 451 7.44 -28.72 -1.90
C VAL A 451 7.96 -27.93 -0.71
N ALA A 452 7.90 -28.52 0.49
CA ALA A 452 8.46 -27.90 1.69
C ALA A 452 9.98 -28.08 1.69
N HIS A 453 10.72 -26.99 1.89
CA HIS A 453 12.16 -27.08 2.09
C HIS A 453 12.48 -27.86 3.37
N GLU A 454 13.59 -28.59 3.39
CA GLU A 454 14.00 -29.41 4.54
C GLU A 454 14.02 -28.64 5.87
N SER A 455 14.39 -27.36 5.83
CA SER A 455 14.45 -26.48 7.01
C SER A 455 13.09 -26.21 7.67
N VAL A 456 11.98 -26.46 6.97
CA VAL A 456 10.62 -26.24 7.48
C VAL A 456 9.72 -27.46 7.36
N ALA A 457 10.09 -28.47 6.57
CA ALA A 457 9.22 -29.62 6.29
C ALA A 457 8.72 -30.32 7.56
N ARG A 458 9.55 -30.37 8.61
CA ARG A 458 9.31 -31.10 9.87
C ARG A 458 9.22 -30.21 11.11
N HIS A 459 9.23 -28.90 10.94
CA HIS A 459 9.32 -27.97 12.07
C HIS A 459 7.98 -27.89 12.83
N THR A 460 8.01 -28.02 14.15
CA THR A 460 6.78 -28.09 14.97
C THR A 460 6.87 -27.15 16.17
N LEU A 461 5.87 -27.15 17.04
CA LEU A 461 5.95 -26.41 18.30
C LEU A 461 7.00 -26.96 19.27
N ARG A 462 7.50 -28.19 19.05
CA ARG A 462 8.61 -28.76 19.84
C ARG A 462 9.86 -27.89 19.78
N ASP A 463 10.15 -27.34 18.60
CA ASP A 463 11.31 -26.47 18.39
C ASP A 463 11.20 -25.13 19.13
N LEU A 464 10.00 -24.80 19.64
CA LEU A 464 9.72 -23.64 20.49
C LEU A 464 9.55 -24.04 21.97
N GLY A 465 9.96 -25.26 22.35
CA GLY A 465 9.91 -25.74 23.74
C GLY A 465 8.54 -26.25 24.21
N ILE A 466 7.57 -26.41 23.30
CA ILE A 466 6.26 -27.00 23.62
C ILE A 466 6.31 -28.50 23.31
N THR A 467 6.39 -29.31 24.36
CA THR A 467 6.49 -30.77 24.25
C THR A 467 5.14 -31.45 24.45
N PRO A 468 4.96 -32.70 23.96
CA PRO A 468 3.72 -33.46 24.18
C PRO A 468 3.34 -33.59 25.64
N GLU A 469 4.32 -33.76 26.53
CA GLU A 469 4.11 -33.93 27.97
C GLU A 469 3.51 -32.64 28.56
N ARG A 470 3.99 -31.46 28.13
CA ARG A 470 3.43 -30.18 28.56
C ARG A 470 2.00 -30.01 28.07
N THR A 471 1.68 -30.47 26.86
CA THR A 471 0.31 -30.39 26.32
C THR A 471 -0.62 -31.45 26.89
N ALA A 472 -0.12 -32.63 27.26
CA ALA A 472 -0.90 -33.72 27.85
C ALA A 472 -1.48 -33.35 29.22
N ASN A 473 -0.84 -32.41 29.93
CA ASN A 473 -1.35 -31.87 31.20
C ASN A 473 -2.51 -30.87 31.02
N LEU A 474 -2.87 -30.50 29.80
CA LEU A 474 -3.99 -29.62 29.54
C LEU A 474 -5.31 -30.39 29.64
N THR A 475 -6.34 -29.71 30.14
CA THR A 475 -7.70 -30.26 30.16
C THR A 475 -8.16 -30.59 28.74
N PRO A 476 -8.72 -31.80 28.49
CA PRO A 476 -9.33 -32.11 27.21
C PRO A 476 -10.41 -31.10 26.80
N PRO A 477 -10.54 -30.78 25.50
CA PRO A 477 -9.80 -31.33 24.36
C PRO A 477 -8.53 -30.53 24.00
N TYR A 478 -8.04 -29.65 24.87
CA TYR A 478 -6.94 -28.74 24.54
C TYR A 478 -5.57 -29.41 24.47
N ASP A 479 -5.41 -30.56 25.11
CA ASP A 479 -4.28 -31.47 24.95
C ASP A 479 -4.12 -31.89 23.47
N MET A 480 -5.23 -32.26 22.83
CA MET A 480 -5.27 -32.65 21.42
C MET A 480 -5.13 -31.43 20.49
N ILE A 481 -5.81 -30.32 20.80
CA ILE A 481 -5.77 -29.10 19.99
C ILE A 481 -4.34 -28.55 19.96
N LEU A 482 -3.65 -28.54 21.09
CA LEU A 482 -2.32 -27.95 21.22
C LEU A 482 -1.17 -28.94 21.04
N ASN A 483 -1.47 -30.22 20.79
CA ASN A 483 -0.47 -31.24 20.53
C ASN A 483 0.55 -30.76 19.47
N PRO A 484 1.85 -30.75 19.79
CA PRO A 484 2.87 -30.21 18.90
C PRO A 484 3.09 -31.07 17.65
N ASP A 485 2.75 -32.37 17.69
CA ASP A 485 2.87 -33.32 16.58
C ASP A 485 1.71 -33.25 15.59
N ARG A 486 0.75 -32.35 15.82
CA ARG A 486 -0.39 -32.11 14.92
C ARG A 486 -0.36 -30.69 14.38
N PRO A 487 0.35 -30.44 13.26
CA PRO A 487 0.50 -29.10 12.71
C PRO A 487 -0.81 -28.48 12.21
N VAL A 488 -1.81 -29.29 11.85
CA VAL A 488 -3.10 -28.82 11.33
C VAL A 488 -4.24 -29.38 12.16
N ILE A 489 -5.07 -28.49 12.71
CA ILE A 489 -6.23 -28.83 13.55
C ILE A 489 -7.48 -28.11 13.04
N PHE A 490 -8.60 -28.83 12.96
CA PHE A 490 -9.94 -28.27 12.80
C PHE A 490 -10.77 -28.53 14.07
N VAL A 491 -11.11 -27.47 14.77
CA VAL A 491 -11.98 -27.46 15.93
C VAL A 491 -13.42 -27.26 15.47
N ASP A 492 -14.18 -28.35 15.43
CA ASP A 492 -15.55 -28.37 14.95
C ASP A 492 -16.54 -27.95 16.04
N THR A 493 -17.33 -26.93 15.73
CA THR A 493 -18.42 -26.43 16.56
C THR A 493 -19.79 -27.01 16.18
N ALA A 494 -19.91 -27.75 15.06
CA ALA A 494 -21.06 -28.55 14.66
C ALA A 494 -22.45 -27.91 14.90
N GLY A 495 -22.61 -26.63 14.58
CA GLY A 495 -23.85 -25.85 14.68
C GLY A 495 -24.24 -25.41 16.10
N ARG A 496 -23.34 -25.52 17.07
CA ARG A 496 -23.60 -25.20 18.48
C ARG A 496 -23.67 -23.70 18.77
N PHE A 497 -22.85 -22.92 18.07
CA PHE A 497 -22.73 -21.50 18.32
C PHE A 497 -23.25 -20.74 17.11
N PRO A 498 -24.44 -20.12 17.18
CA PRO A 498 -24.99 -19.37 16.07
C PRO A 498 -24.21 -18.07 15.87
N GLU A 499 -24.02 -17.70 14.60
CA GLU A 499 -23.51 -16.39 14.22
C GLU A 499 -24.47 -15.27 14.65
N ARG A 500 -23.92 -14.08 14.89
CA ARG A 500 -24.66 -12.86 15.26
C ARG A 500 -24.18 -11.69 14.42
N GLN A 501 -25.01 -10.64 14.35
CA GLN A 501 -24.72 -9.41 13.61
C GLN A 501 -24.93 -8.23 14.56
N ARG A 502 -23.97 -7.29 14.61
CA ARG A 502 -24.11 -6.08 15.43
C ARG A 502 -25.17 -5.16 14.79
N HIS A 503 -25.91 -4.41 15.61
CA HIS A 503 -26.92 -3.48 15.10
C HIS A 503 -26.29 -2.44 14.17
N GLY A 504 -26.78 -2.35 12.93
CA GLY A 504 -26.27 -1.43 11.91
C GLY A 504 -24.98 -1.86 11.21
N SER A 505 -24.42 -3.04 11.53
CA SER A 505 -23.27 -3.62 10.84
C SER A 505 -23.72 -4.54 9.71
N THR A 506 -22.91 -4.68 8.65
CA THR A 506 -23.07 -5.70 7.58
C THR A 506 -22.17 -6.92 7.79
N SER A 507 -21.39 -6.96 8.88
CA SER A 507 -20.47 -8.04 9.24
C SER A 507 -21.09 -8.97 10.30
N TYR A 508 -20.45 -10.12 10.52
CA TYR A 508 -20.89 -11.13 11.49
C TYR A 508 -19.82 -11.40 12.54
N TYR A 509 -20.23 -11.90 13.70
CA TYR A 509 -19.36 -12.39 14.76
C TYR A 509 -19.96 -13.66 15.39
N ASN A 510 -19.12 -14.46 16.03
CA ASN A 510 -19.52 -15.69 16.72
C ASN A 510 -18.86 -15.73 18.09
N GLU A 511 -19.67 -15.49 19.12
CA GLU A 511 -19.26 -15.46 20.54
C GLU A 511 -18.69 -16.81 20.99
N GLY A 512 -19.24 -17.93 20.52
CA GLY A 512 -18.77 -19.25 20.90
C GLY A 512 -17.40 -19.58 20.32
N GLU A 513 -17.19 -19.26 19.03
CA GLU A 513 -15.87 -19.37 18.43
C GLU A 513 -14.86 -18.43 19.11
N ALA A 514 -15.25 -17.20 19.45
CA ALA A 514 -14.37 -16.26 20.15
C ALA A 514 -13.89 -16.82 21.50
N ARG A 515 -14.78 -17.45 22.28
CA ARG A 515 -14.41 -18.13 23.54
C ARG A 515 -13.40 -19.24 23.34
N ILE A 516 -13.58 -20.05 22.29
CA ILE A 516 -12.62 -21.11 21.93
C ILE A 516 -11.26 -20.49 21.57
N VAL A 517 -11.26 -19.41 20.77
CA VAL A 517 -10.03 -18.68 20.43
C VAL A 517 -9.33 -18.18 21.68
N PHE A 518 -10.02 -17.50 22.61
CA PHE A 518 -9.40 -17.04 23.86
C PHE A 518 -8.83 -18.19 24.69
N ALA A 519 -9.55 -19.30 24.78
CA ALA A 519 -9.10 -20.48 25.49
C ALA A 519 -7.84 -21.11 24.88
N ILE A 520 -7.72 -21.11 23.55
CA ILE A 520 -6.51 -21.52 22.82
C ILE A 520 -5.36 -20.55 23.10
N LEU A 521 -5.58 -19.25 22.94
CA LEU A 521 -4.56 -18.21 23.12
C LEU A 521 -3.95 -18.25 24.53
N LYS A 522 -4.79 -18.25 25.57
CA LYS A 522 -4.34 -18.35 26.97
C LYS A 522 -3.43 -19.54 27.19
N ARG A 523 -3.78 -20.71 26.65
CA ARG A 523 -3.01 -21.94 26.84
C ARG A 523 -1.70 -21.93 26.06
N LEU A 524 -1.68 -21.38 24.84
CA LEU A 524 -0.43 -21.18 24.10
C LEU A 524 0.56 -20.30 24.88
N LEU A 525 0.07 -19.21 25.48
CA LEU A 525 0.89 -18.31 26.29
C LEU A 525 1.35 -18.98 27.60
N LEU A 526 0.49 -19.75 28.27
CA LEU A 526 0.85 -20.55 29.45
C LEU A 526 1.91 -21.62 29.14
N LEU A 527 1.91 -22.14 27.91
CA LEU A 527 2.96 -23.05 27.42
C LEU A 527 4.27 -22.31 27.07
N GLY A 528 4.35 -20.99 27.26
CA GLY A 528 5.57 -20.20 27.10
C GLY A 528 5.79 -19.64 25.69
N LEU A 529 4.79 -19.76 24.81
CA LEU A 529 4.86 -19.17 23.48
C LEU A 529 4.80 -17.65 23.59
N GLN A 530 5.62 -16.93 22.81
CA GLN A 530 5.62 -15.48 22.88
C GLN A 530 4.39 -14.89 22.18
N PRO A 531 3.79 -13.80 22.70
CA PRO A 531 2.63 -13.15 22.07
C PRO A 531 2.83 -12.82 20.59
N GLN A 532 4.02 -12.30 20.23
CA GLN A 532 4.36 -11.95 18.85
C GLN A 532 4.42 -13.14 17.88
N ASP A 533 4.52 -14.38 18.38
CA ASP A 533 4.58 -15.60 17.56
C ASP A 533 3.18 -16.14 17.21
N VAL A 534 2.12 -15.51 17.75
CA VAL A 534 0.74 -15.93 17.58
C VAL A 534 -0.07 -14.89 16.81
N GLY A 535 -0.91 -15.35 15.90
CA GLY A 535 -1.88 -14.50 15.21
C GLY A 535 -3.27 -15.13 15.17
N VAL A 536 -4.29 -14.29 15.19
CA VAL A 536 -5.69 -14.66 14.97
C VAL A 536 -6.16 -14.03 13.66
N ILE A 537 -6.74 -14.86 12.80
CA ILE A 537 -7.36 -14.43 11.55
C ILE A 537 -8.85 -14.71 11.64
N SER A 538 -9.68 -13.73 11.31
CA SER A 538 -11.08 -14.00 11.00
C SER A 538 -11.50 -13.30 9.72
N PRO A 539 -12.32 -13.92 8.86
CA PRO A 539 -12.76 -13.26 7.63
C PRO A 539 -13.62 -12.00 7.89
N TYR A 540 -14.25 -11.89 9.06
CA TYR A 540 -15.26 -10.86 9.37
C TYR A 540 -14.72 -9.76 10.30
N ASP A 541 -14.93 -8.48 9.93
CA ASP A 541 -14.49 -7.32 10.71
C ASP A 541 -15.10 -7.30 12.13
N ASP A 542 -16.38 -7.62 12.27
CA ASP A 542 -17.06 -7.66 13.57
C ASP A 542 -16.49 -8.74 14.50
N GLN A 543 -16.03 -9.88 13.98
CA GLN A 543 -15.35 -10.90 14.78
C GLN A 543 -13.96 -10.43 15.20
N VAL A 544 -13.22 -9.79 14.31
CA VAL A 544 -11.91 -9.20 14.63
C VAL A 544 -12.05 -8.13 15.71
N ALA A 545 -13.02 -7.23 15.57
CA ALA A 545 -13.32 -6.20 16.57
C ALA A 545 -13.73 -6.85 17.90
N HIS A 546 -14.64 -7.82 17.87
CA HIS A 546 -15.11 -8.53 19.07
C HIS A 546 -13.98 -9.24 19.82
N ILE A 547 -13.06 -9.90 19.11
CA ILE A 547 -11.91 -10.56 19.74
C ILE A 547 -10.95 -9.51 20.32
N ARG A 548 -10.63 -8.46 19.56
CA ARG A 548 -9.71 -7.39 20.00
C ARG A 548 -10.18 -6.64 21.23
N GLU A 549 -11.45 -6.26 21.27
CA GLU A 549 -12.06 -5.49 22.37
C GLU A 549 -11.94 -6.23 23.71
N ARG A 550 -11.82 -7.57 23.68
CA ARG A 550 -11.81 -8.44 24.87
C ARG A 550 -10.44 -9.05 25.18
N LEU A 551 -9.38 -8.78 24.42
CA LEU A 551 -8.06 -9.35 24.70
C LEU A 551 -7.59 -9.01 26.13
N ALA A 552 -7.73 -7.75 26.53
CA ALA A 552 -7.33 -7.28 27.86
C ALA A 552 -8.16 -7.94 28.99
N ASP A 553 -9.49 -8.03 28.81
CA ASP A 553 -10.39 -8.69 29.77
C ASP A 553 -10.05 -10.18 29.94
N GLU A 554 -9.55 -10.80 28.87
CA GLU A 554 -9.12 -12.19 28.85
C GLU A 554 -7.63 -12.34 29.27
N GLY A 555 -6.95 -11.27 29.69
CA GLY A 555 -5.54 -11.32 30.12
C GLY A 555 -4.56 -11.71 29.00
N ILE A 556 -4.92 -11.46 27.74
CA ILE A 556 -4.10 -11.74 26.57
C ILE A 556 -3.40 -10.43 26.14
N PRO A 557 -2.06 -10.44 25.98
CA PRO A 557 -1.32 -9.26 25.55
C PRO A 557 -1.72 -8.77 24.15
N ASP A 558 -1.65 -7.45 23.91
CA ASP A 558 -2.08 -6.82 22.66
C ASP A 558 -1.10 -7.03 21.50
N GLU A 559 0.09 -7.58 21.79
CA GLU A 559 1.06 -8.03 20.79
C GLU A 559 0.58 -9.26 20.00
N VAL A 560 -0.44 -9.99 20.49
CA VAL A 560 -1.14 -11.02 19.70
C VAL A 560 -1.92 -10.34 18.57
N GLU A 561 -1.47 -10.57 17.34
CA GLU A 561 -2.08 -9.91 16.18
C GLU A 561 -3.43 -10.54 15.81
N VAL A 562 -4.53 -9.82 16.03
CA VAL A 562 -5.86 -10.20 15.56
C VAL A 562 -6.24 -9.34 14.34
N LYS A 563 -6.43 -9.93 13.15
CA LYS A 563 -6.80 -9.15 11.93
C LYS A 563 -7.73 -9.92 11.01
N THR A 564 -8.28 -9.20 10.02
CA THR A 564 -8.95 -9.84 8.89
C THR A 564 -7.96 -10.58 7.99
N VAL A 565 -8.47 -11.45 7.12
CA VAL A 565 -7.64 -12.15 6.11
C VAL A 565 -6.83 -11.15 5.28
N ASP A 566 -7.50 -10.13 4.75
CA ASP A 566 -6.90 -9.03 3.98
C ASP A 566 -5.87 -8.25 4.83
N GLY A 567 -6.17 -7.99 6.11
CA GLY A 567 -5.26 -7.31 7.04
C GLY A 567 -4.01 -8.11 7.42
N PHE A 568 -4.04 -9.44 7.27
CA PHE A 568 -2.93 -10.36 7.55
C PHE A 568 -2.07 -10.66 6.31
N GLN A 569 -2.41 -10.11 5.15
CA GLN A 569 -1.68 -10.34 3.91
C GLN A 569 -0.20 -9.92 4.03
N GLY A 570 0.68 -10.77 3.49
CA GLY A 570 2.14 -10.58 3.59
C GLY A 570 2.76 -10.87 4.96
N ARG A 571 1.96 -11.17 5.99
CA ARG A 571 2.44 -11.55 7.32
C ARG A 571 2.53 -13.07 7.48
N GLU A 572 3.25 -13.50 8.51
CA GLU A 572 3.38 -14.90 8.93
C GLU A 572 3.60 -14.96 10.45
N LYS A 573 3.22 -16.07 11.07
CA LYS A 573 3.38 -16.34 12.51
C LYS A 573 3.72 -17.80 12.75
N GLU A 574 4.31 -18.12 13.90
CA GLU A 574 4.57 -19.51 14.27
C GLU A 574 3.26 -20.29 14.44
N VAL A 575 2.26 -19.66 15.06
CA VAL A 575 0.90 -20.20 15.22
C VAL A 575 -0.15 -19.24 14.68
N ILE A 576 -1.07 -19.78 13.87
CA ILE A 576 -2.26 -19.05 13.42
C ILE A 576 -3.51 -19.77 13.90
N VAL A 577 -4.41 -19.00 14.52
CA VAL A 577 -5.77 -19.42 14.86
C VAL A 577 -6.76 -18.75 13.91
N VAL A 578 -7.58 -19.51 13.20
CA VAL A 578 -8.60 -18.99 12.29
C VAL A 578 -9.99 -19.19 12.88
N SER A 579 -10.81 -18.15 12.95
CA SER A 579 -12.24 -18.24 13.30
C SER A 579 -13.08 -17.96 12.06
N PHE A 580 -13.85 -18.97 11.61
CA PHE A 580 -14.65 -18.89 10.38
C PHE A 580 -16.01 -18.22 10.56
N VAL A 581 -16.51 -18.10 11.79
CA VAL A 581 -17.73 -17.37 12.20
C VAL A 581 -19.03 -18.00 11.75
N ARG A 582 -19.13 -18.39 10.49
CA ARG A 582 -20.39 -18.79 9.84
C ARG A 582 -20.94 -20.08 10.41
N SER A 583 -22.15 -19.98 10.94
CA SER A 583 -22.87 -21.06 11.62
C SER A 583 -24.34 -20.68 11.65
N ASN A 584 -25.12 -21.20 10.70
CA ASN A 584 -26.53 -20.84 10.54
C ASN A 584 -27.35 -22.00 9.93
N PRO A 585 -28.67 -22.08 10.23
CA PRO A 585 -29.53 -23.15 9.74
C PRO A 585 -29.65 -23.22 8.20
N ARG A 586 -29.43 -22.10 7.51
CA ARG A 586 -29.50 -22.02 6.03
C ARG A 586 -28.24 -22.53 5.33
N ARG A 587 -27.17 -22.82 6.08
CA ARG A 587 -25.85 -23.21 5.57
C ARG A 587 -25.26 -22.20 4.58
N GLU A 588 -25.50 -20.91 4.83
CA GLU A 588 -24.96 -19.81 4.02
C GLU A 588 -23.57 -19.41 4.53
N ILE A 589 -22.56 -19.47 3.66
CA ILE A 589 -21.17 -19.09 4.01
C ILE A 589 -20.80 -17.66 3.57
N GLY A 590 -21.66 -17.00 2.79
CA GLY A 590 -21.44 -15.63 2.32
C GLY A 590 -20.11 -15.48 1.58
N PHE A 591 -19.33 -14.45 1.93
CA PHE A 591 -18.07 -14.13 1.25
C PHE A 591 -16.93 -15.14 1.49
N LEU A 592 -17.12 -16.12 2.38
CA LEU A 592 -16.20 -17.27 2.47
C LEU A 592 -16.17 -18.10 1.18
N ALA A 593 -17.17 -17.97 0.31
CA ALA A 593 -17.17 -18.61 -1.00
C ALA A 593 -15.96 -18.23 -1.88
N ASP A 594 -15.32 -17.10 -1.62
CA ASP A 594 -14.03 -16.77 -2.22
C ASP A 594 -12.90 -17.56 -1.54
N VAL A 595 -12.59 -18.72 -2.10
CA VAL A 595 -11.57 -19.64 -1.59
C VAL A 595 -10.14 -19.06 -1.60
N ARG A 596 -9.90 -17.94 -2.27
CA ARG A 596 -8.60 -17.23 -2.19
C ARG A 596 -8.37 -16.70 -0.77
N ARG A 597 -9.42 -16.30 -0.06
CA ARG A 597 -9.35 -15.92 1.36
C ARG A 597 -8.97 -17.11 2.25
N LEU A 598 -9.55 -18.28 1.98
CA LEU A 598 -9.17 -19.51 2.66
C LEU A 598 -7.68 -19.79 2.44
N ASN A 599 -7.23 -19.79 1.18
CA ASN A 599 -5.83 -20.01 0.83
C ASN A 599 -4.91 -19.03 1.56
N VAL A 600 -5.26 -17.74 1.60
CA VAL A 600 -4.49 -16.74 2.36
C VAL A 600 -4.45 -17.10 3.84
N ALA A 601 -5.59 -17.35 4.50
CA ALA A 601 -5.66 -17.62 5.93
C ALA A 601 -4.80 -18.83 6.34
N ILE A 602 -4.89 -19.94 5.61
CA ILE A 602 -4.22 -21.21 5.96
C ILE A 602 -2.74 -21.27 5.56
N THR A 603 -2.24 -20.25 4.84
CA THR A 603 -0.83 -20.14 4.42
C THR A 603 -0.04 -19.07 5.17
N ARG A 604 -0.63 -18.49 6.23
CA ARG A 604 0.06 -17.63 7.21
C ARG A 604 0.84 -18.37 8.31
N PRO A 605 0.47 -19.57 8.78
CA PRO A 605 1.21 -20.24 9.84
C PRO A 605 2.52 -20.83 9.34
N LYS A 606 3.52 -20.90 10.21
CA LYS A 606 4.75 -21.65 9.99
C LYS A 606 4.63 -23.08 10.52
N ARG A 607 4.35 -23.22 11.83
CA ARG A 607 4.44 -24.50 12.57
C ARG A 607 3.10 -25.09 12.93
N LYS A 608 2.09 -24.26 13.23
CA LYS A 608 0.76 -24.75 13.61
C LYS A 608 -0.39 -23.88 13.09
N LEU A 609 -1.37 -24.54 12.49
CA LEU A 609 -2.65 -24.00 12.06
C LEU A 609 -3.76 -24.61 12.92
N ILE A 610 -4.54 -23.76 13.58
CA ILE A 610 -5.75 -24.16 14.30
C ILE A 610 -6.93 -23.40 13.70
N THR A 611 -7.89 -24.10 13.12
CA THR A 611 -9.10 -23.48 12.57
C THR A 611 -10.31 -23.84 13.40
N VAL A 612 -11.18 -22.88 13.68
CA VAL A 612 -12.41 -23.03 14.45
C VAL A 612 -13.58 -22.68 13.54
N GLY A 613 -14.58 -23.56 13.44
CA GLY A 613 -15.74 -23.31 12.60
C GLY A 613 -16.83 -24.37 12.73
N ASP A 614 -17.98 -24.11 12.13
CA ASP A 614 -19.08 -25.07 12.03
C ASP A 614 -18.96 -25.92 10.76
N SER A 615 -18.62 -27.21 10.90
CA SER A 615 -18.51 -28.13 9.76
C SER A 615 -19.82 -28.29 8.99
N ARG A 616 -20.99 -28.16 9.65
CA ARG A 616 -22.32 -28.32 9.00
C ARG A 616 -22.62 -27.19 8.03
N THR A 617 -22.19 -25.97 8.38
CA THR A 617 -22.33 -24.78 7.53
C THR A 617 -21.23 -24.73 6.48
N LEU A 618 -19.96 -24.94 6.85
CA LEU A 618 -18.82 -24.78 5.94
C LEU A 618 -18.76 -25.85 4.83
N SER A 619 -19.13 -27.10 5.13
CA SER A 619 -19.00 -28.22 4.19
C SER A 619 -19.97 -28.15 2.99
N ILE A 620 -20.84 -27.13 2.93
CA ILE A 620 -21.62 -26.84 1.72
C ILE A 620 -20.71 -26.50 0.54
N HIS A 621 -19.55 -25.88 0.81
CA HIS A 621 -18.59 -25.51 -0.19
C HIS A 621 -17.53 -26.63 -0.34
N PRO A 622 -17.30 -27.18 -1.55
CA PRO A 622 -16.40 -28.32 -1.76
C PRO A 622 -15.01 -28.13 -1.14
N THR A 623 -14.36 -27.00 -1.41
CA THR A 623 -13.01 -26.72 -0.88
C THR A 623 -12.94 -26.72 0.66
N TYR A 624 -13.99 -26.27 1.35
CA TYR A 624 -14.01 -26.29 2.82
C TYR A 624 -14.25 -27.70 3.35
N ARG A 625 -15.12 -28.47 2.71
CA ARG A 625 -15.32 -29.89 3.02
C ARG A 625 -14.00 -30.65 2.84
N ASP A 626 -13.33 -30.48 1.70
CA ASP A 626 -12.06 -31.14 1.40
C ASP A 626 -10.97 -30.75 2.40
N PHE A 627 -10.96 -29.49 2.85
CA PHE A 627 -10.05 -29.02 3.91
C PHE A 627 -10.34 -29.72 5.24
N ILE A 628 -11.60 -29.78 5.66
CA ILE A 628 -12.01 -30.43 6.90
C ILE A 628 -11.68 -31.93 6.85
N ASP A 629 -11.99 -32.60 5.75
CA ASP A 629 -11.67 -34.02 5.55
C ASP A 629 -10.16 -34.27 5.54
N TYR A 630 -9.39 -33.37 4.93
CA TYR A 630 -7.93 -33.39 5.01
C TYR A 630 -7.43 -33.27 6.46
N THR A 631 -7.95 -32.33 7.25
CA THR A 631 -7.57 -32.20 8.67
C THR A 631 -7.93 -33.46 9.47
N ARG A 632 -9.06 -34.10 9.15
CA ARG A 632 -9.48 -35.38 9.76
C ARG A 632 -8.50 -36.50 9.41
N SER A 633 -8.05 -36.58 8.16
CA SER A 633 -7.06 -37.57 7.71
C SER A 633 -5.71 -37.43 8.41
N LYS A 634 -5.35 -36.23 8.88
CA LYS A 634 -4.15 -35.94 9.69
C LYS A 634 -4.38 -36.12 11.20
N GLY A 635 -5.54 -36.65 11.60
CA GLY A 635 -5.90 -36.82 13.02
C GLY A 635 -6.18 -35.50 13.75
N GLY A 636 -6.44 -34.43 13.01
CA GLY A 636 -6.59 -33.07 13.53
C GLY A 636 -8.03 -32.57 13.68
N ALA A 637 -9.05 -33.38 13.39
CA ALA A 637 -10.44 -32.98 13.58
C ALA A 637 -10.91 -33.24 15.01
N ILE A 638 -11.31 -32.19 15.73
CA ILE A 638 -11.68 -32.24 17.16
C ILE A 638 -13.04 -31.57 17.31
N THR A 639 -14.03 -32.31 17.78
CA THR A 639 -15.36 -31.75 18.09
C THR A 639 -15.39 -31.28 19.54
N ILE A 640 -15.76 -30.04 19.80
CA ILE A 640 -15.94 -29.54 21.17
C ILE A 640 -17.34 -29.91 21.64
N GLY A 641 -17.37 -30.64 22.77
CA GLY A 641 -18.51 -31.25 23.47
C GLY A 641 -19.33 -30.32 24.33
#